data_AF-A0A409VEW9-F1
#
_entry.id   AF-A0A409VEW9-F1
#
_cell.length_a   1.000
_cell.length_b   1.000
_cell.length_c   1.000
_cell.angle_alpha   90.00
_cell.angle_beta   90.00
_cell.angle_gamma   90.00
#
_symmetry.space_group_name_H-M   'P 1'
#
loop_
_entity.id
_entity.type
_entity.pdbx_description
1 polymer ?
#
loop_
_entity_poly.entity_id
_entity_poly.type
_entity_poly.pdbx_seq_one_letter_code
_entity_poly.pdbx_strand_id
1 'polypeptide(L)'
;MTFRHLIFHQDNRNLGFMPLVGLASAIAVRPDSTPLPVAVTLAILLVYAPFLFRSDQPHRSIYIALTCLSLAVGNLVSRYHAAQNALSTSALSLVILFIISTISSSIVLGTVFIATKFHAFRKSSWSQITLFPAIWATVWCAISYISPVGHLSTWSIAKASDAYRWILPIGGPVSIDWIVAAWAVVLAQAVGHWYMGERDPEHEIDLLNPQDRSLEDNTSAVGLLVMVLVALTIPSFMWTDLPLPASLSTIDVSTPISLGCVLPPFERYKHHILTLDDYIAETKRVLSSANIFLWPEGAVTFHSAEEREGAFQKIRDKINDPTKLLGVSFEDVVEDPSDPAGRKSLSRTGIALISSKSNDTFLTYYKRHLVPLAESFSLRHSDIPPEIYEFSLPPPKNVKSGDWAPAPNKSRPIPVTTSICLDFAMPSPFAELSSRPALILAPARTWDITVGHAMWLQAKQRAAELDATVLWCDGGEGGRELVSVATSSRSSAPSKLALGLRGSLRHLTSKAPNPSDLSRRVFRKRLLSPKEAPSKDESFEDFHFVTQEDISPPSAAFDTSVTAEVGRNDSEYHPSHRSPVPRGLNSSAPPPVLLPRLLIPDSQANRISTHTVKTLTTSESSPTFTEFAHIASSFPQPPDHIPSPLNLRAEPSRLALGAELSSFPSNSRQLSTVTSPISQSNSRSDVVDLGGEVDYSGVQWFQDRPPRRPPTPPQQEAPPESQYHPSPHVIEQNNAFEYALSAAPSVLYQRYKQYGQLGVLGWCSEFSELIDGLKELGFAGNMFVTTRSQALKTCEEILQLKMEDVKMQLITMFLNSQVARLRRFLDADRVWNDYPDPQFPLEPGK
;
A
#
# COMPACT_ATOMS: atom_id res chain seq x y z
N MET A 1 -16.55 24.65 -34.50
CA MET A 1 -17.24 24.03 -33.35
C MET A 1 -16.27 23.99 -32.19
N THR A 2 -16.64 24.56 -31.04
CA THR A 2 -15.81 24.46 -29.83
C THR A 2 -15.93 23.05 -29.25
N PHE A 3 -14.88 22.56 -28.58
CA PHE A 3 -14.89 21.26 -27.89
C PHE A 3 -16.09 21.10 -26.93
N ARG A 4 -16.53 22.22 -26.33
CA ARG A 4 -17.77 22.31 -25.54
C ARG A 4 -18.99 21.86 -26.34
N HIS A 5 -19.14 22.32 -27.57
CA HIS A 5 -20.28 21.92 -28.40
C HIS A 5 -20.24 20.44 -28.77
N LEU A 6 -19.06 19.86 -29.01
CA LEU A 6 -18.91 18.46 -29.39
C LEU A 6 -19.32 17.50 -28.24
N ILE A 7 -18.86 17.77 -27.02
CA ILE A 7 -19.12 16.91 -25.86
C ILE A 7 -20.59 16.99 -25.41
N PHE A 8 -21.18 18.17 -25.49
CA PHE A 8 -22.48 18.44 -24.90
C PHE A 8 -23.63 18.55 -25.91
N HIS A 9 -23.37 18.26 -27.19
CA HIS A 9 -24.44 18.14 -28.17
C HIS A 9 -25.44 17.05 -27.75
N GLN A 10 -26.73 17.36 -27.82
CA GLN A 10 -27.82 16.61 -27.20
C GLN A 10 -27.82 15.11 -27.56
N ASP A 11 -27.46 14.78 -28.80
CA ASP A 11 -27.46 13.41 -29.32
C ASP A 11 -26.23 12.59 -28.92
N ASN A 12 -25.07 13.22 -28.70
CA ASN A 12 -23.80 12.53 -28.43
C ASN A 12 -23.41 12.51 -26.94
N ARG A 13 -24.10 13.29 -26.11
CA ARG A 13 -23.75 13.47 -24.70
C ARG A 13 -23.68 12.16 -23.92
N ASN A 14 -24.66 11.27 -24.10
CA ASN A 14 -24.68 9.97 -23.44
C ASN A 14 -23.56 9.03 -23.92
N LEU A 15 -23.24 9.08 -25.23
CA LEU A 15 -22.25 8.21 -25.85
C LEU A 15 -20.84 8.51 -25.36
N GLY A 16 -20.49 9.77 -25.10
CA GLY A 16 -19.21 10.16 -24.51
C GLY A 16 -19.17 10.02 -22.99
N PHE A 17 -20.28 10.31 -22.31
CA PHE A 17 -20.34 10.32 -20.86
C PHE A 17 -20.16 8.93 -20.24
N MET A 18 -20.84 7.91 -20.76
CA MET A 18 -20.76 6.55 -20.21
C MET A 18 -19.33 6.01 -20.20
N PRO A 19 -18.59 5.92 -21.33
CA PRO A 19 -17.22 5.41 -21.32
C PRO A 19 -16.30 6.25 -20.42
N LEU A 20 -16.51 7.57 -20.36
CA LEU A 20 -15.75 8.44 -19.46
C LEU A 20 -15.97 8.08 -17.98
N VAL A 21 -17.23 7.87 -17.57
CA VAL A 21 -17.57 7.45 -16.21
C VAL A 21 -17.02 6.07 -15.91
N GLY A 22 -17.15 5.10 -16.82
CA GLY A 22 -16.58 3.77 -16.65
C GLY A 22 -15.06 3.79 -16.46
N LEU A 23 -14.35 4.56 -17.29
CA LEU A 23 -12.90 4.74 -17.17
C LEU A 23 -12.52 5.45 -15.86
N ALA A 24 -13.20 6.53 -15.52
CA ALA A 24 -12.94 7.27 -14.28
C ALA A 24 -13.21 6.39 -13.04
N SER A 25 -14.26 5.57 -13.05
CA SER A 25 -14.56 4.58 -12.01
C SER A 25 -13.47 3.51 -11.88
N ALA A 26 -12.96 3.02 -13.02
CA ALA A 26 -11.89 2.03 -13.04
C ALA A 26 -10.60 2.55 -12.39
N ILE A 27 -10.32 3.86 -12.49
CA ILE A 27 -9.18 4.48 -11.82
C ILE A 27 -9.52 4.77 -10.34
N ALA A 28 -10.73 5.26 -10.07
CA ALA A 28 -11.17 5.68 -8.75
C ALA A 28 -11.20 4.55 -7.71
N VAL A 29 -11.62 3.34 -8.10
CA VAL A 29 -11.84 2.21 -7.19
C VAL A 29 -10.61 1.29 -7.06
N ARG A 30 -9.47 1.65 -7.66
CA ARG A 30 -8.23 0.89 -7.47
C ARG A 30 -7.76 0.96 -6.00
N PRO A 31 -7.16 -0.12 -5.46
CA PRO A 31 -6.62 -0.11 -4.11
C PRO A 31 -5.61 1.01 -3.83
N ASP A 32 -4.81 1.39 -4.84
CA ASP A 32 -3.78 2.42 -4.78
C ASP A 32 -4.28 3.82 -5.13
N SER A 33 -5.58 3.97 -5.38
CA SER A 33 -6.20 5.24 -5.75
C SER A 33 -6.01 6.30 -4.66
N THR A 34 -5.72 7.52 -5.10
CA THR A 34 -5.66 8.69 -4.23
C THR A 34 -7.05 9.36 -4.12
N PRO A 35 -7.23 10.34 -3.22
CA PRO A 35 -8.43 11.18 -3.17
C PRO A 35 -8.90 11.78 -4.50
N LEU A 36 -7.96 12.07 -5.41
CA LEU A 36 -8.24 12.84 -6.61
C LEU A 36 -9.08 12.08 -7.65
N PRO A 37 -8.73 10.85 -8.11
CA PRO A 37 -9.58 10.09 -9.03
C PRO A 37 -11.03 9.92 -8.55
N VAL A 38 -11.25 9.67 -7.26
CA VAL A 38 -12.60 9.57 -6.70
C VAL A 38 -13.33 10.91 -6.76
N ALA A 39 -12.68 12.01 -6.36
CA ALA A 39 -13.26 13.35 -6.43
C ALA A 39 -13.63 13.74 -7.87
N VAL A 40 -12.79 13.40 -8.84
CA VAL A 40 -13.04 13.64 -10.28
C VAL A 40 -14.22 12.82 -10.79
N THR A 41 -14.28 11.52 -10.48
CA THR A 41 -15.41 10.67 -10.88
C THR A 41 -16.73 11.16 -10.30
N LEU A 42 -16.73 11.56 -9.01
CA LEU A 42 -17.91 12.15 -8.38
C LEU A 42 -18.27 13.51 -9.00
N ALA A 43 -17.29 14.35 -9.34
CA ALA A 43 -17.54 15.62 -10.01
C ALA A 43 -18.20 15.41 -11.38
N ILE A 44 -17.71 14.44 -12.17
CA ILE A 44 -18.32 14.06 -13.46
C ILE A 44 -19.78 13.63 -13.26
N LEU A 45 -20.05 12.77 -12.27
CA LEU A 45 -21.41 12.34 -11.95
C LEU A 45 -22.30 13.51 -11.50
N LEU A 46 -21.80 14.43 -10.67
CA LEU A 46 -22.52 15.60 -10.19
C LEU A 46 -22.85 16.59 -11.32
N VAL A 47 -21.92 16.85 -12.23
CA VAL A 47 -22.15 17.68 -13.43
C VAL A 47 -23.23 17.07 -14.31
N TYR A 48 -23.26 15.73 -14.42
CA TYR A 48 -24.21 15.03 -15.27
C TYR A 48 -25.58 14.78 -14.65
N ALA A 49 -25.66 14.76 -13.31
CA ALA A 49 -26.85 14.39 -12.57
C ALA A 49 -28.13 15.16 -12.97
N PRO A 50 -28.11 16.49 -13.21
CA PRO A 50 -29.30 17.22 -13.64
C PRO A 50 -29.87 16.70 -14.97
N PHE A 51 -29.02 16.21 -15.85
CA PHE A 51 -29.42 15.65 -17.13
C PHE A 51 -29.90 14.20 -16.98
N LEU A 52 -29.16 13.41 -16.21
CA LEU A 52 -29.46 12.00 -15.98
C LEU A 52 -30.81 11.79 -15.26
N PHE A 53 -31.17 12.69 -14.35
CA PHE A 53 -32.35 12.56 -13.49
C PHE A 53 -33.52 13.48 -13.85
N ARG A 54 -33.46 14.16 -15.00
CA ARG A 54 -34.56 15.00 -15.48
C ARG A 54 -35.83 14.17 -15.70
N SER A 55 -36.98 14.66 -15.24
CA SER A 55 -38.27 13.96 -15.39
C SER A 55 -38.69 13.80 -16.85
N ASP A 56 -38.35 14.79 -17.68
CA ASP A 56 -38.94 14.96 -19.01
C ASP A 56 -38.15 14.21 -20.11
N GLN A 57 -37.06 13.52 -19.78
CA GLN A 57 -36.29 12.80 -20.78
C GLN A 57 -36.95 11.46 -21.15
N PRO A 58 -37.22 11.20 -22.45
CA PRO A 58 -37.55 9.85 -22.89
C PRO A 58 -36.36 8.92 -22.60
N HIS A 59 -36.64 7.68 -22.20
CA HIS A 59 -35.62 6.67 -21.88
C HIS A 59 -34.72 6.94 -20.66
N ARG A 60 -35.14 7.80 -19.72
CA ARG A 60 -34.39 8.08 -18.47
C ARG A 60 -33.89 6.81 -17.76
N SER A 61 -34.75 5.81 -17.61
CA SER A 61 -34.40 4.54 -16.94
C SER A 61 -33.26 3.81 -17.63
N ILE A 62 -33.22 3.84 -18.97
CA ILE A 62 -32.17 3.21 -19.78
C ILE A 62 -30.84 3.92 -19.54
N TYR A 63 -30.80 5.25 -19.54
CA TYR A 63 -29.56 5.99 -19.27
C TYR A 63 -29.03 5.79 -17.86
N ILE A 64 -29.92 5.72 -16.85
CA ILE A 64 -29.53 5.38 -15.47
C ILE A 64 -28.95 3.96 -15.41
N ALA A 65 -29.60 2.98 -16.04
CA ALA A 65 -29.14 1.60 -16.08
C ALA A 65 -27.78 1.48 -16.79
N LEU A 66 -27.59 2.15 -17.92
CA LEU A 66 -26.32 2.16 -18.66
C LEU A 66 -25.20 2.87 -17.90
N THR A 67 -25.50 3.96 -17.17
CA THR A 67 -24.51 4.61 -16.30
C THR A 67 -24.13 3.68 -15.14
N CYS A 68 -25.09 2.99 -14.54
CA CYS A 68 -24.84 2.01 -13.48
C CYS A 68 -23.97 0.86 -13.99
N LEU A 69 -24.30 0.31 -15.17
CA LEU A 69 -23.53 -0.72 -15.83
C LEU A 69 -22.10 -0.26 -16.13
N SER A 70 -21.93 0.98 -16.60
CA SER A 70 -20.62 1.53 -16.91
C SER A 70 -19.74 1.67 -15.66
N LEU A 71 -20.29 2.18 -14.55
CA LEU A 71 -19.60 2.20 -13.25
C LEU A 71 -19.24 0.78 -12.78
N ALA A 72 -20.17 -0.17 -12.93
CA ALA A 72 -19.96 -1.56 -12.52
C ALA A 72 -18.85 -2.24 -13.33
N VAL A 73 -18.80 -2.01 -14.64
CA VAL A 73 -17.72 -2.49 -15.52
C VAL A 73 -16.39 -1.84 -15.13
N GLY A 74 -16.37 -0.53 -14.87
CA GLY A 74 -15.15 0.13 -14.39
C GLY A 74 -14.61 -0.49 -13.10
N ASN A 75 -15.49 -0.75 -12.13
CA ASN A 75 -15.13 -1.41 -10.87
C ASN A 75 -14.67 -2.86 -11.05
N LEU A 76 -15.27 -3.60 -11.99
CA LEU A 76 -14.85 -4.95 -12.35
C LEU A 76 -13.43 -4.93 -12.92
N VAL A 77 -13.14 -4.01 -13.85
CA VAL A 77 -11.83 -3.88 -14.49
C VAL A 77 -10.74 -3.58 -13.47
N SER A 78 -11.01 -2.70 -12.50
CA SER A 78 -10.02 -2.34 -11.47
C SER A 78 -9.67 -3.47 -10.51
N ARG A 79 -10.51 -4.50 -10.43
CA ARG A 79 -10.37 -5.65 -9.51
C ARG A 79 -10.29 -7.00 -10.23
N TYR A 80 -10.11 -6.96 -11.56
CA TYR A 80 -10.17 -8.15 -12.40
C TYR A 80 -9.15 -9.22 -11.98
N HIS A 81 -7.89 -8.81 -11.76
CA HIS A 81 -6.81 -9.71 -11.38
C HIS A 81 -7.08 -10.41 -10.05
N ALA A 82 -7.42 -9.63 -9.00
CA ALA A 82 -7.79 -10.15 -7.69
C ALA A 82 -8.95 -11.14 -7.74
N ALA A 83 -9.93 -10.92 -8.64
CA ALA A 83 -11.08 -11.80 -8.78
C ALA A 83 -10.75 -13.10 -9.50
N GLN A 84 -9.82 -13.13 -10.46
CA GLN A 84 -9.49 -14.35 -11.19
C GLN A 84 -9.09 -15.51 -10.25
N ASN A 85 -8.40 -15.19 -9.14
CA ASN A 85 -7.85 -16.16 -8.20
C ASN A 85 -8.62 -16.27 -6.87
N ALA A 86 -9.73 -15.53 -6.70
CA ALA A 86 -10.42 -15.47 -5.41
C ALA A 86 -11.27 -16.71 -5.08
N LEU A 87 -11.77 -17.43 -6.09
CA LEU A 87 -12.60 -18.62 -5.93
C LEU A 87 -12.06 -19.77 -6.77
N SER A 88 -12.50 -20.99 -6.48
CA SER A 88 -12.15 -22.20 -7.23
C SER A 88 -12.53 -22.12 -8.72
N THR A 89 -13.50 -21.26 -9.08
CA THR A 89 -13.89 -20.99 -10.47
C THR A 89 -13.82 -19.49 -10.76
N SER A 90 -12.93 -19.11 -11.67
CA SER A 90 -12.71 -17.70 -12.05
C SER A 90 -13.97 -17.04 -12.60
N ALA A 91 -14.78 -17.77 -13.38
CA ALA A 91 -16.05 -17.29 -13.92
C ALA A 91 -17.04 -16.90 -12.80
N LEU A 92 -17.20 -17.74 -11.77
CA LEU A 92 -18.08 -17.45 -10.64
C LEU A 92 -17.59 -16.22 -9.87
N SER A 93 -16.28 -16.10 -9.67
CA SER A 93 -15.69 -14.94 -9.01
C SER A 93 -15.95 -13.64 -9.78
N LEU A 94 -15.79 -13.64 -11.10
CA LEU A 94 -16.09 -12.47 -11.94
C LEU A 94 -17.57 -12.11 -11.92
N VAL A 95 -18.47 -13.11 -11.92
CA VAL A 95 -19.93 -12.88 -11.79
C VAL A 95 -20.26 -12.25 -10.44
N ILE A 96 -19.72 -12.78 -9.34
CA ILE A 96 -19.93 -12.23 -8.00
C ILE A 96 -19.36 -10.81 -7.90
N LEU A 97 -18.15 -10.57 -8.42
CA LEU A 97 -17.55 -9.24 -8.43
C LEU A 97 -18.39 -8.25 -9.25
N PHE A 98 -18.94 -8.68 -10.39
CA PHE A 98 -19.84 -7.85 -11.20
C PHE A 98 -21.14 -7.51 -10.46
N ILE A 99 -21.73 -8.47 -9.74
CA ILE A 99 -22.93 -8.25 -8.90
C ILE A 99 -22.62 -7.24 -7.78
N ILE A 100 -21.54 -7.44 -7.03
CA ILE A 100 -21.11 -6.53 -5.96
C ILE A 100 -20.82 -5.13 -6.54
N SER A 101 -20.16 -5.07 -7.69
CA SER A 101 -19.86 -3.81 -8.40
C SER A 101 -21.12 -3.10 -8.86
N THR A 102 -22.15 -3.83 -9.30
CA THR A 102 -23.46 -3.30 -9.69
C THR A 102 -24.22 -2.76 -8.50
N ILE A 103 -24.20 -3.46 -7.36
CA ILE A 103 -24.82 -2.99 -6.10
C ILE A 103 -24.13 -1.70 -5.64
N SER A 104 -22.80 -1.70 -5.56
CA SER A 104 -22.01 -0.53 -5.17
C SER A 104 -22.26 0.67 -6.11
N SER A 105 -22.32 0.43 -7.43
CA SER A 105 -22.64 1.48 -8.42
C SER A 105 -24.06 2.01 -8.28
N SER A 106 -25.03 1.14 -7.96
CA SER A 106 -26.42 1.54 -7.70
C SER A 106 -26.53 2.43 -6.47
N ILE A 107 -25.76 2.13 -5.42
CA ILE A 107 -25.65 2.97 -4.24
C ILE A 107 -25.10 4.34 -4.62
N VAL A 108 -23.96 4.40 -5.34
CA VAL A 108 -23.36 5.67 -5.80
C VAL A 108 -24.39 6.53 -6.53
N LEU A 109 -25.07 5.96 -7.53
CA LEU A 109 -26.10 6.69 -8.29
C LEU A 109 -27.30 7.08 -7.44
N GLY A 110 -27.70 6.23 -6.48
CA GLY A 110 -28.74 6.55 -5.50
C GLY A 110 -28.35 7.75 -4.63
N THR A 111 -27.11 7.80 -4.14
CA THR A 111 -26.57 8.93 -3.37
C THR A 111 -26.58 10.22 -4.18
N VAL A 112 -26.10 10.18 -5.42
CA VAL A 112 -26.10 11.35 -6.33
C VAL A 112 -27.54 11.78 -6.67
N PHE A 113 -28.46 10.83 -6.89
CA PHE A 113 -29.88 11.11 -7.13
C PHE A 113 -30.52 11.83 -5.94
N ILE A 114 -30.34 11.29 -4.73
CA ILE A 114 -30.87 11.89 -3.49
C ILE A 114 -30.34 13.31 -3.33
N ALA A 115 -29.04 13.52 -3.46
CA ALA A 115 -28.42 14.84 -3.36
C ALA A 115 -28.97 15.81 -4.42
N THR A 116 -29.13 15.37 -5.66
CA THR A 116 -29.70 16.18 -6.76
C THR A 116 -31.14 16.58 -6.48
N LYS A 117 -31.96 15.67 -5.93
CA LYS A 117 -33.33 15.98 -5.55
C LYS A 117 -33.40 16.97 -4.39
N PHE A 118 -32.60 16.79 -3.35
CA PHE A 118 -32.55 17.75 -2.25
C PHE A 118 -32.02 19.13 -2.67
N HIS A 119 -31.06 19.18 -3.59
CA HIS A 119 -30.54 20.42 -4.14
C HIS A 119 -31.65 21.23 -4.84
N ALA A 120 -32.58 20.56 -5.53
CA ALA A 120 -33.73 21.23 -6.16
C ALA A 120 -34.71 21.85 -5.14
N PHE A 121 -34.78 21.32 -3.90
CA PHE A 121 -35.69 21.81 -2.87
C PHE A 121 -35.09 22.90 -1.96
N ARG A 122 -33.76 22.97 -1.83
CA ARG A 122 -33.09 23.89 -0.90
C ARG A 122 -32.63 25.15 -1.63
N LYS A 123 -33.01 26.33 -1.11
CA LYS A 123 -32.62 27.64 -1.64
C LYS A 123 -31.29 28.18 -1.10
N SER A 124 -30.76 27.60 -0.01
CA SER A 124 -29.52 28.09 0.61
C SER A 124 -28.29 27.51 -0.09
N SER A 125 -27.44 28.37 -0.61
CA SER A 125 -26.16 28.04 -1.27
C SER A 125 -25.26 27.16 -0.39
N TRP A 126 -25.14 27.51 0.90
CA TRP A 126 -24.38 26.73 1.87
C TRP A 126 -24.92 25.32 2.07
N SER A 127 -26.25 25.18 2.15
CA SER A 127 -26.88 23.87 2.24
C SER A 127 -26.64 23.06 0.97
N GLN A 128 -26.57 23.67 -0.20
CA GLN A 128 -26.34 22.97 -1.47
C GLN A 128 -24.93 22.37 -1.53
N ILE A 129 -23.91 23.13 -1.11
CA ILE A 129 -22.51 22.69 -1.22
C ILE A 129 -22.07 21.71 -0.13
N THR A 130 -22.67 21.73 1.07
CA THR A 130 -22.29 20.83 2.17
C THR A 130 -23.14 19.57 2.26
N LEU A 131 -24.32 19.55 1.64
CA LEU A 131 -25.23 18.43 1.73
C LEU A 131 -24.70 17.18 1.02
N PHE A 132 -24.19 17.30 -0.20
CA PHE A 132 -23.66 16.12 -0.90
C PHE A 132 -22.49 15.46 -0.14
N PRO A 133 -21.47 16.19 0.35
CA PRO A 133 -20.43 15.62 1.19
C PRO A 133 -20.95 14.92 2.45
N ALA A 134 -21.94 15.51 3.12
CA ALA A 134 -22.54 14.90 4.30
C ALA A 134 -23.28 13.59 3.97
N ILE A 135 -24.08 13.58 2.89
CA ILE A 135 -24.79 12.38 2.45
C ILE A 135 -23.79 11.30 2.02
N TRP A 136 -22.77 11.66 1.25
CA TRP A 136 -21.74 10.72 0.78
C TRP A 136 -21.01 10.03 1.93
N ALA A 137 -20.46 10.82 2.86
CA ALA A 137 -19.76 10.28 4.02
C ALA A 137 -20.68 9.42 4.91
N THR A 138 -21.95 9.82 5.09
CA THR A 138 -22.92 9.05 5.88
C THR A 138 -23.25 7.71 5.23
N VAL A 139 -23.47 7.70 3.90
CA VAL A 139 -23.81 6.48 3.16
C VAL A 139 -22.67 5.47 3.23
N TRP A 140 -21.42 5.88 3.01
CA TRP A 140 -20.29 4.94 3.07
C TRP A 140 -19.91 4.51 4.48
N CYS A 141 -20.09 5.38 5.47
CA CYS A 141 -20.05 4.99 6.86
C CYS A 141 -21.08 3.87 7.12
N ALA A 142 -22.36 4.08 6.79
CA ALA A 142 -23.40 3.07 7.00
C ALA A 142 -23.10 1.75 6.25
N ILE A 143 -22.63 1.82 5.01
CA ILE A 143 -22.29 0.62 4.22
C ILE A 143 -21.11 -0.13 4.82
N SER A 144 -20.11 0.55 5.37
CA SER A 144 -18.98 -0.13 6.03
C SER A 144 -19.40 -0.93 7.27
N TYR A 145 -20.48 -0.53 7.96
CA TYR A 145 -21.06 -1.29 9.07
C TYR A 145 -21.95 -2.46 8.63
N ILE A 146 -22.60 -2.35 7.47
CA ILE A 146 -23.52 -3.37 6.96
C ILE A 146 -22.78 -4.40 6.09
N SER A 147 -21.73 -3.98 5.40
CA SER A 147 -20.97 -4.82 4.49
C SER A 147 -20.13 -5.83 5.27
N PRO A 148 -20.18 -7.12 4.90
CA PRO A 148 -19.39 -8.14 5.56
C PRO A 148 -17.88 -8.04 5.23
N VAL A 149 -17.49 -7.21 4.26
CA VAL A 149 -16.09 -6.91 3.94
C VAL A 149 -15.67 -5.48 4.34
N GLY A 150 -16.52 -4.80 5.12
CA GLY A 150 -16.26 -3.46 5.62
C GLY A 150 -15.93 -2.45 4.50
N HIS A 151 -14.84 -1.73 4.67
CA HIS A 151 -14.38 -0.67 3.76
C HIS A 151 -13.86 -1.18 2.40
N LEU A 152 -13.53 -2.46 2.22
CA LEU A 152 -12.99 -2.97 0.95
C LEU A 152 -13.99 -2.93 -0.21
N SER A 153 -15.28 -3.06 0.09
CA SER A 153 -16.36 -2.93 -0.92
C SER A 153 -16.81 -1.50 -1.14
N THR A 154 -16.26 -0.53 -0.40
CA THR A 154 -16.71 0.86 -0.44
C THR A 154 -15.90 1.68 -1.42
N TRP A 155 -16.41 2.87 -1.76
CA TRP A 155 -15.64 3.91 -2.46
C TRP A 155 -14.81 4.76 -1.47
N SER A 156 -14.71 4.34 -0.21
CA SER A 156 -13.86 4.99 0.78
C SER A 156 -12.40 4.69 0.51
N ILE A 157 -11.56 5.70 0.65
CA ILE A 157 -10.15 5.64 0.24
C ILE A 157 -9.30 5.32 1.45
N ALA A 158 -8.59 4.19 1.39
CA ALA A 158 -7.68 3.77 2.46
C ALA A 158 -6.43 4.67 2.53
N LYS A 159 -5.92 5.07 1.35
CA LYS A 159 -4.76 5.95 1.22
C LYS A 159 -5.18 7.42 1.31
N ALA A 160 -5.33 7.93 2.54
CA ALA A 160 -5.51 9.36 2.76
C ALA A 160 -4.34 10.14 2.13
N SER A 161 -4.64 11.28 1.50
CA SER A 161 -3.61 12.24 1.11
C SER A 161 -2.88 12.72 2.37
N ASP A 162 -1.56 12.84 2.29
CA ASP A 162 -0.74 13.34 3.41
C ASP A 162 -1.24 14.71 3.91
N ALA A 163 -1.84 15.52 3.02
CA ALA A 163 -2.41 16.82 3.37
C ALA A 163 -3.58 16.77 4.39
N TYR A 164 -4.34 15.67 4.42
CA TYR A 164 -5.52 15.50 5.28
C TYR A 164 -5.35 14.40 6.34
N ARG A 165 -4.17 13.79 6.40
CA ARG A 165 -3.89 12.66 7.30
C ARG A 165 -4.11 12.99 8.77
N TRP A 166 -3.83 14.22 9.18
CA TRP A 166 -4.02 14.69 10.56
C TRP A 166 -5.47 14.61 11.07
N ILE A 167 -6.46 14.50 10.17
CA ILE A 167 -7.88 14.42 10.52
C ILE A 167 -8.28 12.98 10.87
N LEU A 168 -7.54 11.98 10.39
CA LEU A 168 -7.85 10.55 10.62
C LEU A 168 -8.03 10.20 12.11
N PRO A 169 -7.17 10.62 13.06
CA PRO A 169 -7.37 10.31 14.48
C PRO A 169 -8.62 10.96 15.11
N ILE A 170 -9.27 11.90 14.42
CA ILE A 170 -10.43 12.64 14.92
C ILE A 170 -11.72 12.11 14.30
N GLY A 171 -11.74 11.97 12.98
CA GLY A 171 -12.95 11.65 12.23
C GLY A 171 -12.89 10.33 11.45
N GLY A 172 -11.80 9.58 11.55
CA GLY A 172 -11.61 8.31 10.84
C GLY A 172 -11.77 8.45 9.32
N PRO A 173 -12.18 7.38 8.63
CA PRO A 173 -12.36 7.36 7.17
C PRO A 173 -13.46 8.30 6.70
N VAL A 174 -14.50 8.45 7.52
CA VAL A 174 -15.69 9.27 7.24
C VAL A 174 -15.30 10.73 6.94
N SER A 175 -14.28 11.23 7.65
CA SER A 175 -13.76 12.58 7.42
C SER A 175 -13.09 12.73 6.04
N ILE A 176 -12.38 11.70 5.58
CA ILE A 176 -11.74 11.68 4.27
C ILE A 176 -12.80 11.58 3.17
N ASP A 177 -13.81 10.74 3.34
CA ASP A 177 -14.94 10.62 2.41
C ASP A 177 -15.66 11.96 2.24
N TRP A 178 -15.85 12.70 3.35
CA TRP A 178 -16.42 14.04 3.31
C TRP A 178 -15.55 15.01 2.51
N ILE A 179 -14.24 15.01 2.73
CA ILE A 179 -13.29 15.90 2.03
C ILE A 179 -13.25 15.59 0.53
N VAL A 180 -13.20 14.31 0.16
CA VAL A 180 -13.23 13.87 -1.25
C VAL A 180 -14.49 14.35 -1.95
N ALA A 181 -15.65 14.16 -1.32
CA ALA A 181 -16.92 14.62 -1.85
C ALA A 181 -17.02 16.15 -1.89
N ALA A 182 -16.43 16.87 -0.94
CA ALA A 182 -16.38 18.33 -0.95
C ALA A 182 -15.54 18.86 -2.12
N TRP A 183 -14.38 18.24 -2.39
CA TRP A 183 -13.61 18.53 -3.61
C TRP A 183 -14.38 18.20 -4.88
N ALA A 184 -15.14 17.10 -4.90
CA ALA A 184 -16.01 16.77 -6.03
C ALA A 184 -17.05 17.87 -6.32
N VAL A 185 -17.65 18.46 -5.28
CA VAL A 185 -18.57 19.60 -5.43
C VAL A 185 -17.86 20.83 -6.00
N VAL A 186 -16.68 21.18 -5.48
CA VAL A 186 -15.88 22.30 -6.00
C VAL A 186 -15.58 22.10 -7.48
N LEU A 187 -15.08 20.93 -7.87
CA LEU A 187 -14.75 20.59 -9.25
C LEU A 187 -15.99 20.63 -10.14
N ALA A 188 -17.12 20.07 -9.69
CA ALA A 188 -18.36 20.07 -10.43
C ALA A 188 -18.87 21.50 -10.69
N GLN A 189 -18.79 22.38 -9.69
CA GLN A 189 -19.19 23.79 -9.83
C GLN A 189 -18.25 24.57 -10.75
N ALA A 190 -16.93 24.34 -10.66
CA ALA A 190 -15.95 24.95 -11.55
C ALA A 190 -16.18 24.54 -13.01
N VAL A 191 -16.41 23.24 -13.26
CA VAL A 191 -16.75 22.72 -14.59
C VAL A 191 -18.09 23.27 -15.08
N GLY A 192 -19.09 23.37 -14.20
CA GLY A 192 -20.39 23.96 -14.51
C GLY A 192 -20.29 25.43 -14.92
N HIS A 193 -19.52 26.23 -14.17
CA HIS A 193 -19.27 27.64 -14.50
C HIS A 193 -18.51 27.79 -15.83
N TRP A 194 -17.45 27.00 -16.03
CA TRP A 194 -16.73 26.97 -17.30
C TRP A 194 -17.65 26.57 -18.47
N TYR A 195 -18.54 25.61 -18.25
CA TYR A 195 -19.48 25.13 -19.27
C TYR A 195 -20.52 26.18 -19.65
N MET A 196 -21.09 26.90 -18.69
CA MET A 196 -22.11 27.94 -18.95
C MET A 196 -21.54 29.18 -19.67
N GLY A 197 -20.22 29.39 -19.62
CA GLY A 197 -19.55 30.53 -20.26
C GLY A 197 -19.65 31.81 -19.43
N GLU A 198 -18.84 32.82 -19.78
CA GLU A 198 -19.03 34.17 -19.23
C GLU A 198 -20.36 34.70 -19.74
N ARG A 199 -21.19 35.21 -18.82
CA ARG A 199 -22.44 35.86 -19.19
C ARG A 199 -22.09 37.14 -19.95
N ASP A 200 -22.65 37.31 -21.14
CA ASP A 200 -22.52 38.57 -21.88
C ASP A 200 -23.16 39.70 -21.04
N PRO A 201 -22.36 40.66 -20.54
CA PRO A 201 -22.87 41.72 -19.66
C PRO A 201 -23.91 42.61 -20.35
N GLU A 202 -23.93 42.63 -21.69
CA GLU A 202 -24.85 43.44 -22.49
C GLU A 202 -26.30 42.93 -22.43
N HIS A 203 -26.55 41.67 -22.07
CA HIS A 203 -27.90 41.12 -21.92
C HIS A 203 -28.44 41.19 -20.48
N GLU A 204 -27.68 41.72 -19.53
CA GLU A 204 -28.01 41.71 -18.10
C GLU A 204 -28.93 42.87 -17.67
N ILE A 205 -29.14 43.86 -18.56
CA ILE A 205 -29.86 45.10 -18.23
C ILE A 205 -31.40 44.93 -18.20
N ASP A 206 -31.94 43.87 -18.82
CA ASP A 206 -33.41 43.76 -19.04
C ASP A 206 -34.14 42.68 -18.21
N LEU A 207 -33.44 41.92 -17.36
CA LEU A 207 -34.05 40.85 -16.56
C LEU A 207 -33.73 41.01 -15.06
N LEU A 208 -34.50 41.85 -14.37
CA LEU A 208 -34.65 41.87 -12.90
C LEU A 208 -35.32 40.59 -12.36
N ASN A 209 -34.98 39.42 -12.90
CA ASN A 209 -35.59 38.16 -12.51
C ASN A 209 -34.90 37.67 -11.22
N PRO A 210 -35.63 37.42 -10.11
CA PRO A 210 -35.06 36.99 -8.83
C PRO A 210 -34.23 35.70 -8.89
N GLN A 211 -34.30 34.95 -10.00
CA GLN A 211 -33.52 33.74 -10.23
C GLN A 211 -32.02 34.02 -10.42
N ASP A 212 -31.62 35.15 -11.01
CA ASP A 212 -30.19 35.39 -11.30
C ASP A 212 -29.36 35.68 -10.05
N ARG A 213 -29.97 36.25 -9.00
CA ARG A 213 -29.30 36.45 -7.70
C ARG A 213 -28.84 35.14 -7.05
N SER A 214 -29.48 34.01 -7.36
CA SER A 214 -29.11 32.72 -6.77
C SER A 214 -27.79 32.16 -7.30
N LEU A 215 -27.36 32.58 -8.49
CA LEU A 215 -26.11 32.10 -9.10
C LEU A 215 -24.88 32.77 -8.48
N GLU A 216 -24.94 34.08 -8.23
CA GLU A 216 -23.85 34.83 -7.58
C GLU A 216 -23.57 34.31 -6.17
N ASP A 217 -24.62 34.05 -5.37
CA ASP A 217 -24.50 33.54 -4.00
C ASP A 217 -23.77 32.17 -3.94
N ASN A 218 -23.92 31.34 -4.99
CA ASN A 218 -23.27 30.04 -5.06
C ASN A 218 -21.76 30.16 -5.30
N THR A 219 -21.30 31.11 -6.13
CA THR A 219 -19.86 31.30 -6.39
C THR A 219 -19.10 31.70 -5.12
N SER A 220 -19.69 32.58 -4.31
CA SER A 220 -19.14 32.99 -3.01
C SER A 220 -19.05 31.82 -2.03
N ALA A 221 -20.10 30.99 -1.95
CA ALA A 221 -20.11 29.80 -1.09
C ALA A 221 -19.06 28.76 -1.52
N VAL A 222 -18.90 28.51 -2.82
CA VAL A 222 -17.88 27.60 -3.35
C VAL A 222 -16.48 28.14 -3.09
N GLY A 223 -16.24 29.43 -3.31
CA GLY A 223 -14.95 30.06 -2.99
C GLY A 223 -14.59 29.91 -1.51
N LEU A 224 -15.57 30.07 -0.61
CA LEU A 224 -15.37 29.85 0.82
C LEU A 224 -15.11 28.37 1.16
N LEU A 225 -15.78 27.43 0.49
CA LEU A 225 -15.49 25.99 0.64
C LEU A 225 -14.07 25.65 0.20
N VAL A 226 -13.60 26.18 -0.93
CA VAL A 226 -12.20 26.03 -1.39
C VAL A 226 -11.24 26.56 -0.34
N MET A 227 -11.49 27.76 0.18
CA MET A 227 -10.67 28.34 1.25
C MET A 227 -10.64 27.46 2.51
N VAL A 228 -11.77 26.85 2.88
CA VAL A 228 -11.81 25.90 4.01
C VAL A 228 -11.03 24.63 3.70
N LEU A 229 -11.20 24.02 2.52
CA LEU A 229 -10.51 22.80 2.13
C LEU A 229 -9.00 22.98 2.03
N VAL A 230 -8.54 24.15 1.56
CA VAL A 230 -7.12 24.55 1.54
C VAL A 230 -6.64 24.88 2.95
N ALA A 231 -7.42 25.57 3.77
CA ALA A 231 -7.04 25.82 5.16
C ALA A 231 -6.88 24.52 5.97
N LEU A 232 -7.68 23.50 5.66
CA LEU A 232 -7.56 22.17 6.26
C LEU A 232 -6.26 21.44 5.86
N THR A 233 -5.52 21.87 4.84
CA THR A 233 -4.19 21.33 4.54
C THR A 233 -3.08 21.99 5.36
N ILE A 234 -3.32 23.14 5.99
CA ILE A 234 -2.28 23.87 6.73
C ILE A 234 -1.64 23.00 7.84
N PRO A 235 -2.39 22.24 8.67
CA PRO A 235 -1.79 21.48 9.74
C PRO A 235 -0.81 20.39 9.29
N SER A 236 -0.94 19.83 8.09
CA SER A 236 0.01 18.83 7.59
C SER A 236 1.40 19.42 7.32
N PHE A 237 1.51 20.74 7.10
CA PHE A 237 2.80 21.43 6.96
C PHE A 237 3.40 21.77 8.33
N MET A 238 2.58 21.84 9.38
CA MET A 238 3.03 22.13 10.75
C MET A 238 3.35 20.87 11.55
N TRP A 239 2.70 19.76 11.21
CA TRP A 239 2.91 18.46 11.84
C TRP A 239 3.57 17.54 10.85
N THR A 240 4.89 17.38 11.00
CA THR A 240 5.62 16.38 10.24
C THR A 240 5.26 15.00 10.79
N ASP A 241 4.55 14.21 10.00
CA ASP A 241 4.35 12.78 10.20
C ASP A 241 5.62 11.97 9.83
N LEU A 242 6.79 12.61 9.93
CA LEU A 242 8.07 11.94 9.74
C LEU A 242 8.47 11.30 11.07
N PRO A 243 8.94 10.05 11.07
CA PRO A 243 9.50 9.44 12.26
C PRO A 243 10.63 10.31 12.79
N LEU A 244 10.62 10.53 14.11
CA LEU A 244 11.76 11.12 14.78
C LEU A 244 13.00 10.25 14.49
N PRO A 245 14.16 10.86 14.19
CA PRO A 245 15.36 10.09 13.90
C PRO A 245 15.69 9.19 15.10
N ALA A 246 16.05 7.94 14.83
CA ALA A 246 16.44 6.95 15.83
C ALA A 246 17.86 7.20 16.41
N SER A 247 18.23 8.46 16.57
CA SER A 247 19.49 8.87 17.19
C SER A 247 19.51 8.54 18.68
N LEU A 248 20.66 8.22 19.26
CA LEU A 248 20.76 8.01 20.72
C LEU A 248 20.27 9.21 21.55
N SER A 249 20.33 10.42 21.01
CA SER A 249 19.84 11.64 21.67
C SER A 249 18.32 11.70 21.85
N THR A 250 17.54 10.87 21.14
CA THR A 250 16.07 10.87 21.21
C THR A 250 15.50 9.69 22.01
N ILE A 251 16.34 8.94 22.75
CA ILE A 251 15.91 7.80 23.58
C ILE A 251 14.88 8.20 24.65
N ASP A 252 14.92 9.44 25.13
CA ASP A 252 13.96 9.93 26.12
C ASP A 252 12.56 10.16 25.53
N VAL A 253 12.48 10.34 24.20
CA VAL A 253 11.24 10.68 23.49
C VAL A 253 10.73 9.51 22.64
N SER A 254 11.62 8.61 22.21
CA SER A 254 11.31 7.49 21.33
C SER A 254 11.79 6.17 21.93
N THR A 255 11.01 5.11 21.73
CA THR A 255 11.34 3.76 22.20
C THR A 255 11.70 2.91 20.98
N PRO A 256 13.00 2.68 20.68
CA PRO A 256 13.40 1.81 19.60
C PRO A 256 12.94 0.39 19.88
N ILE A 257 12.20 -0.19 18.93
CA ILE A 257 11.75 -1.58 18.97
C ILE A 257 12.10 -2.27 17.66
N SER A 258 12.69 -3.46 17.74
CA SER A 258 12.97 -4.26 16.54
C SER A 258 11.85 -5.26 16.34
N LEU A 259 11.29 -5.28 15.13
CA LEU A 259 10.16 -6.13 14.74
C LEU A 259 10.61 -7.07 13.62
N GLY A 260 10.07 -8.28 13.56
CA GLY A 260 10.38 -9.25 12.51
C GLY A 260 9.15 -10.04 12.07
N CYS A 261 8.94 -10.13 10.76
CA CYS A 261 8.04 -11.13 10.19
C CYS A 261 8.81 -12.43 9.98
N VAL A 262 8.14 -13.56 10.18
CA VAL A 262 8.71 -14.89 9.95
C VAL A 262 8.02 -15.49 8.73
N LEU A 263 8.62 -15.33 7.56
CA LEU A 263 8.14 -15.89 6.29
C LEU A 263 9.17 -16.90 5.76
N PRO A 264 9.03 -18.20 6.07
CA PRO A 264 9.92 -19.24 5.57
C PRO A 264 9.90 -19.29 4.02
N PRO A 265 11.03 -19.10 3.33
CA PRO A 265 11.06 -19.08 1.86
C PRO A 265 10.97 -20.49 1.27
N PHE A 266 10.23 -20.63 0.18
CA PHE A 266 10.05 -21.93 -0.49
C PHE A 266 11.40 -22.54 -0.95
N GLU A 267 12.34 -21.72 -1.39
CA GLU A 267 13.67 -22.16 -1.88
C GLU A 267 14.45 -22.96 -0.83
N ARG A 268 14.25 -22.62 0.45
CA ARG A 268 14.96 -23.25 1.56
C ARG A 268 14.33 -24.57 1.96
N TYR A 269 13.01 -24.59 2.08
CA TYR A 269 12.28 -25.71 2.66
C TYR A 269 11.76 -26.69 1.62
N LYS A 270 11.70 -26.31 0.34
CA LYS A 270 11.35 -27.16 -0.82
C LYS A 270 9.98 -27.84 -0.75
N HIS A 271 9.04 -27.29 0.02
CA HIS A 271 7.65 -27.74 0.08
C HIS A 271 6.71 -26.56 0.30
N HIS A 272 5.50 -26.65 -0.26
CA HIS A 272 4.53 -25.54 -0.26
C HIS A 272 3.74 -25.43 1.05
N ILE A 273 3.62 -26.53 1.80
CA ILE A 273 2.92 -26.58 3.08
C ILE A 273 3.97 -26.57 4.18
N LEU A 274 4.21 -25.41 4.77
CA LEU A 274 5.18 -25.23 5.83
C LEU A 274 4.70 -25.88 7.14
N THR A 275 5.60 -26.56 7.83
CA THR A 275 5.34 -27.20 9.12
C THR A 275 5.68 -26.30 10.30
N LEU A 276 5.22 -26.67 11.50
CA LEU A 276 5.61 -26.01 12.76
C LEU A 276 7.14 -25.93 12.92
N ASP A 277 7.86 -26.99 12.57
CA ASP A 277 9.32 -27.04 12.72
C ASP A 277 10.02 -26.09 11.75
N ASP A 278 9.46 -25.85 10.55
CA ASP A 278 10.01 -24.88 9.59
C ASP A 278 9.91 -23.47 10.13
N TYR A 279 8.74 -23.09 10.67
CA TYR A 279 8.56 -21.78 11.32
C TYR A 279 9.42 -21.61 12.57
N ILE A 280 9.61 -22.66 13.37
CA ILE A 280 10.55 -22.62 14.52
C ILE A 280 11.98 -22.43 14.02
N ALA A 281 12.40 -23.15 12.98
CA ALA A 281 13.73 -23.03 12.40
C ALA A 281 13.97 -21.63 11.82
N GLU A 282 12.98 -21.07 11.12
CA GLU A 282 13.04 -19.72 10.57
C GLU A 282 13.08 -18.67 11.68
N THR A 283 12.24 -18.82 12.71
CA THR A 283 12.22 -17.93 13.89
C THR A 283 13.58 -17.89 14.57
N LYS A 284 14.24 -19.04 14.76
CA LYS A 284 15.59 -19.11 15.35
C LYS A 284 16.62 -18.34 14.53
N ARG A 285 16.51 -18.38 13.20
CA ARG A 285 17.42 -17.66 12.31
C ARG A 285 17.30 -16.15 12.49
N VAL A 286 16.10 -15.64 12.68
CA VAL A 286 15.83 -14.20 12.87
C VAL A 286 15.82 -13.78 14.35
N LEU A 287 15.98 -14.71 15.29
CA LEU A 287 15.82 -14.47 16.72
C LEU A 287 16.73 -13.35 17.28
N SER A 288 17.91 -13.19 16.69
CA SER A 288 18.88 -12.17 17.10
C SER A 288 18.53 -10.76 16.60
N SER A 289 17.73 -10.62 15.54
CA SER A 289 17.49 -9.34 14.86
C SER A 289 16.28 -8.56 15.37
N ALA A 290 15.31 -9.22 16.03
CA ALA A 290 14.10 -8.55 16.50
C ALA A 290 13.74 -8.87 17.96
N ASN A 291 12.92 -8.01 18.58
CA ASN A 291 12.35 -8.20 19.91
C ASN A 291 10.98 -8.88 19.83
N ILE A 292 10.19 -8.50 18.82
CA ILE A 292 8.86 -9.06 18.57
C ILE A 292 8.86 -9.73 17.19
N PHE A 293 8.40 -10.98 17.16
CA PHE A 293 8.26 -11.78 15.95
C PHE A 293 6.79 -12.03 15.67
N LEU A 294 6.42 -12.08 14.39
CA LEU A 294 5.06 -12.38 13.98
C LEU A 294 5.05 -13.39 12.84
N TRP A 295 4.32 -14.48 13.05
CA TRP A 295 4.01 -15.47 12.01
C TRP A 295 2.78 -15.00 11.21
N PRO A 296 2.72 -15.29 9.89
CA PRO A 296 1.59 -14.92 9.06
C PRO A 296 0.33 -15.69 9.45
N GLU A 297 -0.83 -15.24 8.95
CA GLU A 297 -2.13 -15.85 9.26
C GLU A 297 -2.17 -17.33 8.86
N GLY A 298 -2.63 -18.18 9.79
CA GLY A 298 -2.75 -19.62 9.53
C GLY A 298 -1.40 -20.29 9.24
N ALA A 299 -0.31 -19.80 9.85
CA ALA A 299 1.03 -20.37 9.68
C ALA A 299 1.09 -21.85 10.07
N VAL A 300 0.34 -22.26 11.10
CA VAL A 300 0.28 -23.64 11.58
C VAL A 300 -1.16 -24.05 11.86
N THR A 301 -1.49 -25.32 11.66
CA THR A 301 -2.83 -25.87 11.92
C THR A 301 -2.74 -26.91 13.04
N PHE A 302 -3.71 -26.91 13.94
CA PHE A 302 -3.83 -27.83 15.07
C PHE A 302 -5.18 -28.54 15.05
N HIS A 303 -5.17 -29.84 15.32
CA HIS A 303 -6.38 -30.67 15.33
C HIS A 303 -7.03 -30.77 16.70
N SER A 304 -6.33 -30.40 17.78
CA SER A 304 -6.88 -30.32 19.12
C SER A 304 -6.25 -29.21 19.96
N ALA A 305 -6.91 -28.84 21.06
CA ALA A 305 -6.36 -27.88 22.01
C ALA A 305 -5.07 -28.41 22.66
N GLU A 306 -5.00 -29.71 22.94
CA GLU A 306 -3.82 -30.35 23.53
C GLU A 306 -2.62 -30.32 22.57
N GLU A 307 -2.85 -30.56 21.28
CA GLU A 307 -1.81 -30.44 20.25
C GLU A 307 -1.28 -29.01 20.19
N ARG A 308 -2.18 -28.02 20.20
CA ARG A 308 -1.84 -26.60 20.22
C ARG A 308 -1.00 -26.22 21.44
N GLU A 309 -1.42 -26.59 22.64
CA GLU A 309 -0.66 -26.29 23.86
C GLU A 309 0.69 -27.02 23.89
N GLY A 310 0.75 -28.26 23.38
CA GLY A 310 2.00 -29.00 23.21
C GLY A 310 2.95 -28.32 22.22
N ALA A 311 2.42 -27.80 21.12
CA ALA A 311 3.18 -27.01 20.15
C ALA A 311 3.67 -25.69 20.75
N PHE A 312 2.84 -24.98 21.51
CA PHE A 312 3.25 -23.76 22.22
C PHE A 312 4.38 -24.03 23.21
N GLN A 313 4.30 -25.14 23.96
CA GLN A 313 5.39 -25.54 24.84
C GLN A 313 6.68 -25.83 24.06
N LYS A 314 6.57 -26.59 22.95
CA LYS A 314 7.69 -26.85 22.04
C LYS A 314 8.33 -25.55 21.53
N ILE A 315 7.53 -24.54 21.20
CA ILE A 315 8.07 -23.24 20.75
C ILE A 315 8.81 -22.51 21.89
N ARG A 316 8.23 -22.48 23.10
CA ARG A 316 8.86 -21.86 24.29
C ARG A 316 10.22 -22.48 24.58
N ASP A 317 10.31 -23.81 24.55
CA ASP A 317 11.53 -24.58 24.79
C ASP A 317 12.63 -24.33 23.74
N LYS A 318 12.26 -23.85 22.55
CA LYS A 318 13.19 -23.63 21.43
C LYS A 318 13.67 -22.19 21.31
N ILE A 319 12.91 -21.21 21.81
CA ILE A 319 13.26 -19.78 21.73
C ILE A 319 14.19 -19.37 22.88
N ASN A 320 14.08 -19.97 24.07
CA ASN A 320 14.96 -19.81 25.25
C ASN A 320 15.28 -18.38 25.72
N ASP A 321 14.77 -17.33 25.07
CA ASP A 321 15.01 -15.93 25.39
C ASP A 321 13.74 -15.28 25.96
N PRO A 322 13.68 -15.02 27.28
CA PRO A 322 12.48 -14.48 27.94
C PRO A 322 12.22 -13.02 27.60
N THR A 323 13.13 -12.37 26.86
CA THR A 323 12.96 -10.99 26.42
C THR A 323 12.28 -10.87 25.07
N LYS A 324 12.07 -11.99 24.37
CA LYS A 324 11.44 -12.02 23.05
C LYS A 324 9.97 -12.33 23.18
N LEU A 325 9.16 -11.68 22.34
CA LEU A 325 7.75 -11.96 22.20
C LEU A 325 7.51 -12.53 20.81
N LEU A 326 6.77 -13.63 20.71
CA LEU A 326 6.41 -14.23 19.44
C LEU A 326 4.88 -14.29 19.33
N GLY A 327 4.35 -13.69 18.27
CA GLY A 327 2.97 -13.88 17.82
C GLY A 327 2.87 -15.08 16.88
N VAL A 328 2.29 -16.17 17.36
CA VAL A 328 2.04 -17.39 16.60
C VAL A 328 0.61 -17.33 16.09
N SER A 329 0.41 -17.11 14.79
CA SER A 329 -0.91 -17.30 14.19
C SER A 329 -1.12 -18.75 13.78
N PHE A 330 -2.32 -19.25 14.02
CA PHE A 330 -2.66 -20.65 13.85
C PHE A 330 -4.13 -20.82 13.43
N GLU A 331 -4.44 -22.01 12.95
CA GLU A 331 -5.81 -22.51 12.81
C GLU A 331 -6.00 -23.67 13.79
N ASP A 332 -7.10 -23.70 14.54
CA ASP A 332 -7.43 -24.85 15.38
C ASP A 332 -8.86 -25.35 15.14
N VAL A 333 -9.04 -26.65 15.30
CA VAL A 333 -10.32 -27.33 15.15
C VAL A 333 -11.06 -27.32 16.49
N VAL A 334 -12.32 -26.87 16.49
CA VAL A 334 -13.20 -26.83 17.66
C VAL A 334 -14.46 -27.63 17.36
N GLU A 335 -14.98 -28.32 18.37
CA GLU A 335 -16.27 -28.99 18.29
C GLU A 335 -17.39 -27.98 18.02
N ASP A 336 -18.30 -28.32 17.09
CA ASP A 336 -19.47 -27.48 16.82
C ASP A 336 -20.41 -27.54 18.04
N PRO A 337 -20.66 -26.43 18.76
CA PRO A 337 -21.58 -26.44 19.90
C PRO A 337 -23.02 -26.80 19.51
N SER A 338 -23.36 -26.71 18.22
CA SER A 338 -24.66 -27.07 17.66
C SER A 338 -24.78 -28.58 17.40
N ASP A 339 -23.66 -29.31 17.36
CA ASP A 339 -23.61 -30.75 17.18
C ASP A 339 -23.07 -31.44 18.44
N PRO A 340 -23.92 -31.72 19.43
CA PRO A 340 -23.51 -32.38 20.68
C PRO A 340 -22.99 -33.82 20.45
N ALA A 341 -23.18 -34.39 19.26
CA ALA A 341 -22.61 -35.69 18.91
C ALA A 341 -21.13 -35.60 18.48
N GLY A 342 -20.57 -34.39 18.36
CA GLY A 342 -19.16 -34.15 18.01
C GLY A 342 -18.77 -34.63 16.61
N ARG A 343 -19.75 -34.80 15.70
CA ARG A 343 -19.48 -35.30 14.35
C ARG A 343 -19.03 -34.19 13.41
N LYS A 344 -19.47 -32.96 13.68
CA LYS A 344 -19.05 -31.75 12.97
C LYS A 344 -18.02 -31.01 13.79
N SER A 345 -16.88 -30.74 13.16
CA SER A 345 -15.88 -29.83 13.68
C SER A 345 -15.81 -28.59 12.80
N LEU A 346 -15.61 -27.44 13.44
CA LEU A 346 -15.42 -26.15 12.79
C LEU A 346 -14.00 -25.69 13.09
N SER A 347 -13.30 -25.17 12.09
CA SER A 347 -12.00 -24.56 12.34
C SER A 347 -12.17 -23.11 12.78
N ARG A 348 -11.18 -22.54 13.45
CA ARG A 348 -11.13 -21.09 13.71
C ARG A 348 -9.69 -20.63 13.57
N THR A 349 -9.51 -19.38 13.16
CA THR A 349 -8.19 -18.77 13.00
C THR A 349 -7.89 -17.89 14.21
N GLY A 350 -6.70 -18.03 14.77
CA GLY A 350 -6.26 -17.30 15.94
C GLY A 350 -4.81 -16.84 15.87
N ILE A 351 -4.44 -16.07 16.87
CA ILE A 351 -3.07 -15.68 17.19
C ILE A 351 -2.87 -15.71 18.69
N ALA A 352 -1.75 -16.30 19.13
CA ALA A 352 -1.32 -16.31 20.51
C ALA A 352 0.02 -15.59 20.66
N LEU A 353 0.13 -14.74 21.68
CA LEU A 353 1.39 -14.12 22.07
C LEU A 353 2.07 -14.98 23.12
N ILE A 354 3.25 -15.49 22.79
CA ILE A 354 4.03 -16.39 23.63
C ILE A 354 5.43 -15.81 23.88
N SER A 355 5.98 -16.12 25.06
CA SER A 355 7.37 -15.88 25.43
C SER A 355 7.82 -16.99 26.36
N SER A 356 9.12 -17.28 26.43
CA SER A 356 9.66 -18.27 27.37
C SER A 356 9.59 -17.80 28.84
N LYS A 357 9.21 -16.53 29.09
CA LYS A 357 9.03 -15.97 30.44
C LYS A 357 7.85 -16.60 31.20
N SER A 358 6.81 -17.07 30.51
CA SER A 358 5.61 -17.66 31.12
C SER A 358 5.23 -18.95 30.40
N ASN A 359 4.69 -19.91 31.15
CA ASN A 359 4.08 -21.10 30.56
C ASN A 359 2.70 -20.81 29.95
N ASP A 360 2.06 -19.72 30.35
CA ASP A 360 0.76 -19.31 29.81
C ASP A 360 0.93 -18.43 28.57
N THR A 361 -0.09 -18.39 27.71
CA THR A 361 -0.16 -17.41 26.62
C THR A 361 -0.50 -16.03 27.21
N PHE A 362 0.16 -14.98 26.74
CA PHE A 362 -0.05 -13.62 27.26
C PHE A 362 -1.32 -12.97 26.72
N LEU A 363 -1.65 -13.30 25.48
CA LEU A 363 -2.82 -12.81 24.78
C LEU A 363 -3.19 -13.86 23.74
N THR A 364 -4.48 -14.16 23.62
CA THR A 364 -5.01 -15.00 22.54
C THR A 364 -6.16 -14.26 21.89
N TYR A 365 -6.10 -14.11 20.57
CA TYR A 365 -7.14 -13.46 19.78
C TYR A 365 -7.60 -14.40 18.68
N TYR A 366 -8.89 -14.41 18.42
CA TYR A 366 -9.49 -15.18 17.33
C TYR A 366 -10.16 -14.23 16.35
N LYS A 367 -10.06 -14.54 15.06
CA LYS A 367 -10.57 -13.72 13.96
C LYS A 367 -12.08 -13.47 14.12
N ARG A 368 -12.49 -12.20 14.04
CA ARG A 368 -13.90 -11.81 14.24
C ARG A 368 -14.67 -11.74 12.92
N HIS A 369 -14.01 -11.28 11.85
CA HIS A 369 -14.64 -11.08 10.55
C HIS A 369 -14.02 -12.04 9.54
N LEU A 370 -14.83 -13.02 9.14
CA LEU A 370 -14.45 -14.02 8.16
C LEU A 370 -14.68 -13.49 6.74
N VAL A 371 -13.81 -13.88 5.81
CA VAL A 371 -14.01 -13.59 4.39
C VAL A 371 -15.30 -14.28 3.91
N PRO A 372 -16.29 -13.53 3.39
CA PRO A 372 -17.54 -14.12 2.93
C PRO A 372 -17.31 -15.16 1.85
N LEU A 373 -18.06 -16.25 1.90
CA LEU A 373 -18.01 -17.39 0.98
C LEU A 373 -16.74 -18.23 1.05
N ALA A 374 -15.56 -17.64 1.23
CA ALA A 374 -14.30 -18.38 1.30
C ALA A 374 -14.10 -19.04 2.67
N GLU A 375 -14.31 -18.28 3.74
CA GLU A 375 -14.05 -18.71 5.12
C GLU A 375 -15.33 -19.07 5.86
N SER A 376 -16.46 -18.44 5.52
CA SER A 376 -17.71 -18.54 6.29
C SER A 376 -18.33 -19.94 6.36
N PHE A 377 -17.90 -20.89 5.51
CA PHE A 377 -18.41 -22.26 5.53
C PHE A 377 -17.53 -23.24 6.33
N SER A 378 -16.25 -22.93 6.53
CA SER A 378 -15.28 -23.81 7.19
C SER A 378 -14.78 -23.24 8.52
N LEU A 379 -14.83 -21.92 8.68
CA LEU A 379 -14.35 -21.19 9.84
C LEU A 379 -15.50 -20.67 10.72
N ARG A 380 -15.24 -20.65 12.03
CA ARG A 380 -16.09 -20.02 13.04
C ARG A 380 -15.52 -18.65 13.42
N HIS A 381 -16.38 -17.64 13.43
CA HIS A 381 -16.01 -16.31 13.89
C HIS A 381 -15.94 -16.24 15.42
N SER A 382 -15.14 -15.31 15.92
CA SER A 382 -15.06 -14.95 17.33
C SER A 382 -15.87 -13.69 17.63
N ASP A 383 -16.53 -13.67 18.79
CA ASP A 383 -17.18 -12.47 19.33
C ASP A 383 -16.31 -11.76 20.38
N ILE A 384 -15.18 -12.36 20.74
CA ILE A 384 -14.28 -11.83 21.77
C ILE A 384 -13.53 -10.62 21.19
N PRO A 385 -13.61 -9.44 21.83
CA PRO A 385 -12.89 -8.26 21.37
C PRO A 385 -11.37 -8.41 21.51
N PRO A 386 -10.59 -7.61 20.76
CA PRO A 386 -9.15 -7.56 20.97
C PRO A 386 -8.82 -7.03 22.37
N GLU A 387 -7.75 -7.54 22.96
CA GLU A 387 -7.23 -7.11 24.26
C GLU A 387 -5.89 -6.38 24.10
N ILE A 388 -5.40 -5.76 25.18
CA ILE A 388 -4.07 -5.12 25.23
C ILE A 388 -3.19 -5.89 26.21
N TYR A 389 -2.01 -6.26 25.73
CA TYR A 389 -0.95 -6.83 26.53
C TYR A 389 0.20 -5.83 26.71
N GLU A 390 0.62 -5.60 27.95
CA GLU A 390 1.72 -4.68 28.28
C GLU A 390 3.06 -5.41 28.19
N PHE A 391 3.69 -5.37 27.02
CA PHE A 391 5.00 -5.98 26.79
C PHE A 391 6.11 -5.16 27.46
N SER A 392 6.87 -5.79 28.36
CA SER A 392 7.99 -5.14 29.05
C SER A 392 9.27 -5.18 28.20
N LEU A 393 9.55 -4.13 27.45
CA LEU A 393 10.74 -4.04 26.59
C LEU A 393 12.01 -3.74 27.44
N PRO A 394 13.04 -4.61 27.42
CA PRO A 394 14.30 -4.37 28.10
C PRO A 394 15.14 -3.26 27.42
N PRO A 395 16.13 -2.69 28.12
CA PRO A 395 17.02 -1.70 27.52
C PRO A 395 17.82 -2.28 26.35
N PRO A 396 18.03 -1.51 25.26
CA PRO A 396 18.94 -1.90 24.20
C PRO A 396 20.37 -2.10 24.74
N LYS A 397 21.17 -2.95 24.07
CA LYS A 397 22.55 -3.26 24.50
C LYS A 397 23.44 -2.03 24.70
N ASN A 398 23.16 -0.95 23.96
CA ASN A 398 23.97 0.27 23.97
C ASN A 398 23.44 1.35 24.94
N VAL A 399 22.38 1.07 25.71
CA VAL A 399 21.74 2.06 26.59
C VAL A 399 21.81 1.56 28.03
N LYS A 400 22.31 2.42 28.93
CA LYS A 400 22.37 2.07 30.36
C LYS A 400 20.95 1.92 30.90
N SER A 401 20.73 0.93 31.75
CA SER A 401 19.39 0.62 32.28
C SER A 401 18.72 1.78 33.02
N GLY A 402 19.50 2.68 33.62
CA GLY A 402 18.98 3.85 34.34
C GLY A 402 18.49 4.97 33.42
N ASP A 403 19.09 5.10 32.24
CA ASP A 403 18.71 6.09 31.22
C ASP A 403 17.49 5.59 30.43
N TRP A 404 17.31 4.27 30.34
CA TRP A 404 16.17 3.66 29.64
C TRP A 404 14.85 3.86 30.38
N ALA A 405 14.77 3.44 31.65
CA ALA A 405 13.58 3.59 32.46
C ALA A 405 13.97 3.69 33.94
N PRO A 406 13.25 4.52 34.73
CA PRO A 406 13.52 4.63 36.15
C PRO A 406 13.34 3.27 36.87
N ALA A 407 14.07 3.08 37.96
CA ALA A 407 13.89 1.94 38.85
C ALA A 407 12.44 1.89 39.38
N PRO A 408 11.88 0.70 39.66
CA PRO A 408 12.58 -0.57 39.91
C PRO A 408 12.74 -1.51 38.69
N ASN A 409 11.82 -1.52 37.72
CA ASN A 409 11.77 -2.58 36.71
C ASN A 409 12.75 -2.41 35.55
N LYS A 410 13.26 -1.19 35.33
CA LYS A 410 14.22 -0.86 34.25
C LYS A 410 13.77 -1.31 32.85
N SER A 411 12.47 -1.49 32.65
CA SER A 411 11.84 -1.85 31.37
C SER A 411 10.78 -0.82 31.00
N ARG A 412 10.52 -0.66 29.70
CA ARG A 412 9.45 0.21 29.20
C ARG A 412 8.23 -0.66 28.82
N PRO A 413 7.03 -0.36 29.35
CA PRO A 413 5.82 -1.04 28.90
C PRO A 413 5.47 -0.58 27.49
N ILE A 414 5.15 -1.54 26.61
CA ILE A 414 4.66 -1.32 25.26
C ILE A 414 3.30 -1.99 25.16
N PRO A 415 2.20 -1.24 25.06
CA PRO A 415 0.89 -1.82 24.87
C PRO A 415 0.78 -2.42 23.47
N VAL A 416 0.68 -3.74 23.40
CA VAL A 416 0.56 -4.53 22.17
C VAL A 416 -0.87 -5.05 22.07
N THR A 417 -1.47 -4.90 20.89
CA THR A 417 -2.73 -5.57 20.54
C THR A 417 -2.57 -6.32 19.21
N THR A 418 -3.60 -7.03 18.78
CA THR A 418 -3.57 -7.81 17.56
C THR A 418 -4.93 -7.82 16.88
N SER A 419 -4.92 -8.00 15.55
CA SER A 419 -6.11 -8.20 14.74
C SER A 419 -5.72 -8.97 13.47
N ILE A 420 -6.62 -9.73 12.85
CA ILE A 420 -6.26 -10.67 11.79
C ILE A 420 -6.89 -10.24 10.46
N CYS A 421 -6.05 -9.99 9.45
CA CYS A 421 -6.48 -9.83 8.06
C CYS A 421 -7.73 -8.94 7.87
N LEU A 422 -8.87 -9.51 7.46
CA LEU A 422 -10.10 -8.78 7.13
C LEU A 422 -10.63 -7.90 8.28
N ASP A 423 -10.30 -8.21 9.53
CA ASP A 423 -10.71 -7.40 10.68
C ASP A 423 -10.31 -5.92 10.54
N PHE A 424 -9.18 -5.62 9.87
CA PHE A 424 -8.72 -4.25 9.63
C PHE A 424 -9.61 -3.45 8.67
N ALA A 425 -10.40 -4.11 7.82
CA ALA A 425 -11.33 -3.44 6.91
C ALA A 425 -12.60 -2.97 7.62
N MET A 426 -12.85 -3.40 8.86
CA MET A 426 -14.03 -3.00 9.61
C MET A 426 -13.88 -1.55 10.11
N PRO A 427 -15.00 -0.80 10.28
CA PRO A 427 -14.94 0.62 10.64
C PRO A 427 -14.40 0.88 12.06
N SER A 428 -14.50 -0.10 12.96
CA SER A 428 -14.11 0.09 14.37
C SER A 428 -13.60 -1.19 15.04
N PRO A 429 -12.55 -1.85 14.51
CA PRO A 429 -12.05 -3.12 15.05
C PRO A 429 -11.49 -2.99 16.48
N PHE A 430 -11.12 -1.77 16.89
CA PHE A 430 -10.46 -1.47 18.15
C PHE A 430 -11.27 -0.56 19.08
N ALA A 431 -12.57 -0.37 18.84
CA ALA A 431 -13.40 0.50 19.68
C ALA A 431 -13.55 -0.01 21.13
N GLU A 432 -13.34 -1.30 21.34
CA GLU A 432 -13.49 -1.97 22.64
C GLU A 432 -12.20 -1.98 23.48
N LEU A 433 -11.09 -1.45 22.95
CA LEU A 433 -9.82 -1.36 23.68
C LEU A 433 -9.92 -0.36 24.84
N SER A 434 -9.38 -0.76 26.00
CA SER A 434 -9.36 0.08 27.21
C SER A 434 -8.38 1.25 27.13
N SER A 435 -7.35 1.14 26.29
CA SER A 435 -6.33 2.17 26.05
C SER A 435 -5.87 2.14 24.60
N ARG A 436 -5.01 3.08 24.21
CA ARG A 436 -4.43 3.11 22.85
C ARG A 436 -3.24 2.16 22.78
N PRO A 437 -3.20 1.23 21.82
CA PRO A 437 -2.02 0.40 21.61
C PRO A 437 -0.88 1.22 21.02
N ALA A 438 0.35 0.87 21.37
CA ALA A 438 1.55 1.40 20.72
C ALA A 438 1.92 0.56 19.50
N LEU A 439 1.63 -0.74 19.54
CA LEU A 439 1.89 -1.69 18.47
C LEU A 439 0.67 -2.58 18.21
N ILE A 440 0.32 -2.75 16.94
CA ILE A 440 -0.70 -3.66 16.46
C ILE A 440 -0.01 -4.75 15.63
N LEU A 441 -0.20 -6.00 16.04
CA LEU A 441 0.25 -7.17 15.28
C LEU A 441 -0.84 -7.57 14.28
N ALA A 442 -0.47 -7.67 13.01
CA ALA A 442 -1.40 -7.89 11.91
C ALA A 442 -0.95 -9.09 11.05
N PRO A 443 -1.15 -10.34 11.53
CA PRO A 443 -0.97 -11.50 10.67
C PRO A 443 -2.01 -11.47 9.56
N ALA A 444 -1.57 -11.80 8.34
CA ALA A 444 -2.44 -11.90 7.18
C ALA A 444 -1.99 -13.03 6.25
N ARG A 445 -2.91 -13.51 5.44
CA ARG A 445 -2.64 -14.42 4.33
C ARG A 445 -3.59 -14.10 3.18
N THR A 446 -3.14 -13.24 2.27
CA THR A 446 -3.95 -12.83 1.12
C THR A 446 -3.70 -13.72 -0.10
N TRP A 447 -4.71 -13.90 -0.94
CA TRP A 447 -4.60 -14.75 -2.14
C TRP A 447 -4.05 -14.01 -3.37
N ASP A 448 -3.90 -12.68 -3.28
CA ASP A 448 -3.49 -11.84 -4.38
C ASP A 448 -2.77 -10.59 -3.86
N ILE A 449 -1.68 -10.20 -4.52
CA ILE A 449 -0.86 -9.06 -4.13
C ILE A 449 -1.63 -7.72 -4.08
N THR A 450 -2.60 -7.52 -4.97
CA THR A 450 -3.41 -6.30 -4.99
C THR A 450 -4.39 -6.26 -3.81
N VAL A 451 -4.88 -7.43 -3.38
CA VAL A 451 -5.69 -7.59 -2.17
C VAL A 451 -4.82 -7.38 -0.93
N GLY A 452 -3.64 -7.99 -0.87
CA GLY A 452 -2.65 -7.77 0.19
C GLY A 452 -2.30 -6.29 0.35
N HIS A 453 -2.09 -5.57 -0.76
CA HIS A 453 -1.86 -4.14 -0.74
C HIS A 453 -3.09 -3.33 -0.27
N ALA A 454 -4.30 -3.68 -0.71
CA ALA A 454 -5.53 -3.04 -0.25
C ALA A 454 -5.72 -3.20 1.27
N MET A 455 -5.50 -4.42 1.76
CA MET A 455 -5.58 -4.78 3.18
C MET A 455 -4.53 -4.08 4.02
N TRP A 456 -3.29 -4.02 3.52
CA TRP A 456 -2.22 -3.25 4.13
C TRP A 456 -2.60 -1.78 4.31
N LEU A 457 -3.20 -1.14 3.30
CA LEU A 457 -3.63 0.24 3.40
C LEU A 457 -4.73 0.43 4.47
N GLN A 458 -5.65 -0.53 4.60
CA GLN A 458 -6.66 -0.51 5.68
C GLN A 458 -5.99 -0.65 7.07
N ALA A 459 -5.04 -1.57 7.21
CA ALA A 459 -4.30 -1.74 8.46
C ALA A 459 -3.49 -0.48 8.83
N LYS A 460 -2.81 0.12 7.85
CA LYS A 460 -2.12 1.41 8.00
C LYS A 460 -3.07 2.53 8.42
N GLN A 461 -4.27 2.57 7.85
CA GLN A 461 -5.28 3.55 8.23
C GLN A 461 -5.76 3.36 9.67
N ARG A 462 -6.08 2.12 10.10
CA ARG A 462 -6.46 1.83 11.50
C ARG A 462 -5.35 2.24 12.48
N ALA A 463 -4.10 1.95 12.12
CA ALA A 463 -2.94 2.34 12.92
C ALA A 463 -2.83 3.87 13.04
N ALA A 464 -3.06 4.61 11.95
CA ALA A 464 -3.08 6.07 11.98
C ALA A 464 -4.24 6.64 12.81
N GLU A 465 -5.41 6.03 12.80
CA GLU A 465 -6.56 6.45 13.63
C GLU A 465 -6.25 6.36 15.13
N LEU A 466 -5.53 5.31 15.53
CA LEU A 466 -5.15 5.06 16.93
C LEU A 466 -3.84 5.72 17.35
N ASP A 467 -3.10 6.28 16.39
CA ASP A 467 -1.75 6.77 16.62
C ASP A 467 -0.79 5.65 17.07
N ALA A 468 -0.91 4.49 16.41
CA ALA A 468 -0.20 3.25 16.71
C ALA A 468 0.72 2.82 15.55
N THR A 469 1.69 1.96 15.84
CA THR A 469 2.47 1.26 14.82
C THR A 469 1.79 -0.06 14.45
N VAL A 470 1.87 -0.47 13.18
CA VAL A 470 1.37 -1.78 12.73
C VAL A 470 2.49 -2.60 12.08
N LEU A 471 2.58 -3.87 12.49
CA LEU A 471 3.42 -4.89 11.86
C LEU A 471 2.53 -5.81 11.03
N TRP A 472 2.60 -5.69 9.70
CA TRP A 472 1.85 -6.50 8.76
C TRP A 472 2.72 -7.61 8.19
N CYS A 473 2.38 -8.86 8.50
CA CYS A 473 3.07 -10.03 8.00
C CYS A 473 2.10 -10.86 7.15
N ASP A 474 2.20 -10.71 5.82
CA ASP A 474 1.37 -11.42 4.86
C ASP A 474 2.06 -12.68 4.34
N GLY A 475 1.52 -13.85 4.66
CA GLY A 475 1.99 -15.15 4.16
C GLY A 475 1.38 -15.57 2.83
N GLY A 476 0.66 -14.67 2.16
CA GLY A 476 0.03 -14.87 0.86
C GLY A 476 0.99 -15.05 -0.31
N GLU A 477 0.46 -15.47 -1.47
CA GLU A 477 1.25 -15.55 -2.71
C GLU A 477 1.62 -14.13 -3.18
N GLY A 478 2.92 -13.82 -3.16
CA GLY A 478 3.40 -12.45 -3.37
C GLY A 478 3.21 -11.53 -2.17
N GLY A 479 2.93 -12.10 -0.98
CA GLY A 479 2.88 -11.39 0.29
C GLY A 479 4.15 -10.57 0.53
N ARG A 480 3.97 -9.35 1.05
CA ARG A 480 5.07 -8.44 1.40
C ARG A 480 5.10 -8.24 2.91
N GLU A 481 6.31 -8.20 3.46
CA GLU A 481 6.54 -7.73 4.82
C GLU A 481 6.50 -6.20 4.81
N LEU A 482 5.57 -5.61 5.55
CA LEU A 482 5.41 -4.16 5.59
C LEU A 482 5.26 -3.68 7.04
N VAL A 483 6.03 -2.66 7.39
CA VAL A 483 5.97 -1.98 8.68
C VAL A 483 5.56 -0.53 8.45
N SER A 484 4.60 -0.04 9.24
CA SER A 484 4.14 1.34 9.16
C SER A 484 4.07 1.89 10.56
N VAL A 485 4.87 2.92 10.81
CA VAL A 485 4.86 3.69 12.04
C VAL A 485 3.88 4.85 11.83
N ALA A 486 2.83 4.94 12.64
CA ALA A 486 2.13 6.21 12.80
C ALA A 486 2.95 7.06 13.76
N THR A 487 3.43 8.20 13.30
CA THR A 487 4.27 9.10 14.09
C THR A 487 3.49 10.37 14.35
N SER A 488 2.70 10.40 15.40
CA SER A 488 2.25 11.67 15.96
C SER A 488 3.30 12.15 16.94
N SER A 489 4.04 13.17 16.54
CA SER A 489 4.90 13.94 17.45
C SER A 489 4.08 14.84 18.40
N ARG A 490 2.87 14.40 18.82
CA ARG A 490 2.14 15.05 19.90
C ARG A 490 2.87 14.80 21.21
N SER A 491 3.94 15.56 21.42
CA SER A 491 4.40 15.87 22.76
C SER A 491 3.16 16.30 23.54
N SER A 492 2.92 15.69 24.69
CA SER A 492 1.75 15.90 25.54
C SER A 492 1.65 17.33 26.11
N ALA A 493 2.51 18.26 25.68
CA ALA A 493 2.35 19.69 25.89
C ALA A 493 1.40 20.25 24.81
N PRO A 494 0.12 20.53 25.10
CA PRO A 494 -0.73 21.25 24.17
C PRO A 494 -0.07 22.60 23.86
N SER A 495 0.20 22.87 22.58
CA SER A 495 0.71 24.17 22.19
C SER A 495 -0.24 25.25 22.73
N LYS A 496 0.30 26.29 23.36
CA LYS A 496 -0.49 27.41 23.90
C LYS A 496 -1.43 28.00 22.83
N LEU A 497 -1.07 27.85 21.56
CA LEU A 497 -1.86 28.24 20.40
C LEU A 497 -3.12 27.38 20.19
N ALA A 498 -3.04 26.06 20.37
CA ALA A 498 -4.21 25.17 20.27
C ALA A 498 -5.19 25.38 21.45
N LEU A 499 -4.67 25.58 22.66
CA LEU A 499 -5.48 25.97 23.83
C LEU A 499 -6.09 27.38 23.64
N GLY A 500 -5.34 28.32 23.06
CA GLY A 500 -5.79 29.67 22.74
C GLY A 500 -6.91 29.70 21.69
N LEU A 501 -6.78 28.92 20.61
CA LEU A 501 -7.83 28.78 19.60
C LEU A 501 -9.10 28.12 20.15
N ARG A 502 -8.96 27.10 21.01
CA ARG A 502 -10.08 26.42 21.68
C ARG A 502 -10.81 27.36 22.65
N GLY A 503 -10.09 28.25 23.33
CA GLY A 503 -10.65 29.31 24.17
C GLY A 503 -11.32 30.43 23.37
N SER A 504 -10.69 30.88 22.28
CA SER A 504 -11.21 31.96 21.43
C SER A 504 -12.47 31.57 20.67
N LEU A 505 -12.56 30.32 20.17
CA LEU A 505 -13.76 29.82 19.49
C LEU A 505 -14.94 29.63 20.46
N ARG A 506 -14.71 29.17 21.70
CA ARG A 506 -15.76 29.10 22.74
C ARG A 506 -16.28 30.48 23.14
N HIS A 507 -15.43 31.50 23.12
CA HIS A 507 -15.84 32.86 23.45
C HIS A 507 -16.62 33.54 22.30
N LEU A 508 -16.37 33.14 21.04
CA LEU A 508 -17.10 33.62 19.87
C LEU A 508 -18.47 32.96 19.69
N THR A 509 -18.63 31.70 20.10
CA THR A 509 -19.91 30.97 19.96
C THR A 509 -20.89 31.19 21.12
N SER A 510 -20.41 31.56 22.32
CA SER A 510 -21.28 31.70 23.51
C SER A 510 -22.02 33.05 23.62
N LYS A 511 -21.72 34.04 22.77
CA LYS A 511 -22.31 35.39 22.88
C LYS A 511 -23.01 35.92 21.61
N ALA A 512 -23.32 35.07 20.63
CA ALA A 512 -24.03 35.49 19.42
C ALA A 512 -25.46 34.94 19.40
N PRO A 513 -26.50 35.75 19.70
CA PRO A 513 -27.89 35.31 19.63
C PRO A 513 -28.42 35.14 18.19
N ASN A 514 -27.62 35.45 17.16
CA ASN A 514 -27.99 35.28 15.76
C ASN A 514 -26.78 34.91 14.87
N PRO A 515 -26.89 33.88 14.02
CA PRO A 515 -25.78 33.37 13.19
C PRO A 515 -25.35 34.31 12.05
N SER A 516 -26.21 35.26 11.64
CA SER A 516 -25.89 36.25 10.60
C SER A 516 -24.95 37.38 11.07
N ASP A 517 -24.71 37.50 12.38
CA ASP A 517 -23.89 38.58 12.96
C ASP A 517 -22.40 38.18 13.12
N LEU A 518 -22.10 36.88 13.02
CA LEU A 518 -20.75 36.33 13.16
C LEU A 518 -19.87 36.68 11.95
N SER A 519 -20.42 36.62 10.74
CA SER A 519 -19.72 36.96 9.50
C SER A 519 -19.41 38.46 9.40
N ARG A 520 -20.28 39.34 9.90
CA ARG A 520 -20.03 40.80 9.92
C ARG A 520 -18.95 41.21 10.94
N ARG A 521 -18.84 40.53 12.09
CA ARG A 521 -17.86 40.89 13.14
C ARG A 521 -16.44 40.47 12.82
N VAL A 522 -16.25 39.37 12.08
CA VAL A 522 -14.91 38.92 11.65
C VAL A 522 -14.31 39.89 10.62
N PHE A 523 -15.12 40.51 9.77
CA PHE A 523 -14.63 41.43 8.73
C PHE A 523 -14.47 42.89 9.16
N ARG A 524 -15.13 43.35 10.24
CA ARG A 524 -15.04 44.76 10.66
C ARG A 524 -13.81 45.12 11.50
N LYS A 525 -12.98 44.14 11.88
CA LYS A 525 -11.81 44.38 12.75
C LYS A 525 -10.49 44.58 12.00
N ARG A 526 -10.50 44.63 10.66
CA ARG A 526 -9.28 44.75 9.82
C ARG A 526 -9.12 46.05 9.04
N LEU A 527 -10.02 47.01 9.23
CA LEU A 527 -9.88 48.35 8.67
C LEU A 527 -9.93 49.33 9.84
N LEU A 528 -8.85 50.10 10.03
CA LEU A 528 -8.55 51.09 11.08
C LEU A 528 -7.56 50.60 12.15
N SER A 529 -6.28 50.60 11.78
CA SER A 529 -5.19 51.09 12.65
C SER A 529 -3.97 51.45 11.79
N PRO A 530 -3.46 52.69 11.82
CA PRO A 530 -2.25 53.05 11.10
C PRO A 530 -1.00 52.97 11.99
N LYS A 531 0.06 52.39 11.40
CA LYS A 531 1.46 52.82 11.51
C LYS A 531 2.17 52.60 12.86
N GLU A 532 2.90 51.51 12.96
CA GLU A 532 4.12 51.41 13.78
C GLU A 532 5.11 50.44 13.11
N ALA A 533 6.36 50.87 12.99
CA ALA A 533 7.45 50.14 12.34
C ALA A 533 8.09 49.14 13.32
N PRO A 534 8.57 47.97 12.86
CA PRO A 534 9.48 47.16 13.66
C PRO A 534 10.93 47.31 13.22
N SER A 535 11.78 47.41 14.24
CA SER A 535 13.23 47.32 14.24
C SER A 535 13.74 45.99 13.67
N LYS A 536 14.85 46.08 12.93
CA LYS A 536 15.73 44.97 12.58
C LYS A 536 16.33 44.37 13.84
N ASP A 537 16.24 43.06 13.97
CA ASP A 537 17.21 42.19 14.63
C ASP A 537 16.97 40.77 14.10
N GLU A 538 17.70 40.41 13.04
CA GLU A 538 17.84 39.02 12.59
C GLU A 538 19.16 38.49 13.14
N SER A 539 19.06 37.57 14.11
CA SER A 539 20.14 36.69 14.51
C SER A 539 20.29 35.58 13.47
N PHE A 540 21.41 35.58 12.75
CA PHE A 540 21.87 34.43 11.97
C PHE A 540 22.31 33.32 12.94
N GLU A 541 21.71 32.14 12.85
CA GLU A 541 22.29 30.90 13.39
C GLU A 541 23.15 30.26 12.29
N ASP A 542 24.47 30.35 12.47
CA ASP A 542 25.46 29.61 11.69
C ASP A 542 25.40 28.12 12.08
N PHE A 543 25.06 27.24 11.13
CA PHE A 543 25.21 25.80 11.28
C PHE A 543 26.59 25.36 10.79
N HIS A 544 27.45 24.90 11.72
CA HIS A 544 28.64 24.13 11.40
C HIS A 544 28.28 22.66 11.14
N PHE A 545 28.60 22.13 9.97
CA PHE A 545 28.63 20.68 9.73
C PHE A 545 29.99 20.13 10.18
N VAL A 546 29.97 19.26 11.18
CA VAL A 546 31.11 18.40 11.56
C VAL A 546 30.90 17.06 10.89
N THR A 547 31.78 16.68 9.97
CA THR A 547 31.79 15.37 9.32
C THR A 547 32.64 14.38 10.12
N GLN A 548 32.30 13.09 10.03
CA GLN A 548 32.86 11.98 10.80
C GLN A 548 34.36 11.69 10.53
N GLU A 549 35.03 12.49 9.71
CA GLU A 549 36.46 12.38 9.42
C GLU A 549 37.34 13.22 10.38
N ASP A 550 36.76 14.12 11.18
CA ASP A 550 37.48 14.97 12.15
C ASP A 550 37.80 14.29 13.50
N ILE A 551 37.43 13.01 13.67
CA ILE A 551 37.69 12.26 14.90
C ILE A 551 38.18 10.85 14.58
N SER A 552 39.46 10.72 14.23
CA SER A 552 40.19 9.45 14.33
C SER A 552 41.69 9.70 14.52
N PRO A 553 42.34 9.12 15.54
CA PRO A 553 43.79 9.22 15.71
C PRO A 553 44.54 8.27 14.75
N PRO A 554 45.82 8.54 14.43
CA PRO A 554 46.54 7.86 13.36
C PRO A 554 46.95 6.43 13.76
N SER A 555 46.69 5.48 12.87
CA SER A 555 47.28 4.14 12.93
C SER A 555 48.74 4.21 12.47
N ALA A 556 49.66 3.93 13.40
CA ALA A 556 51.07 3.73 13.08
C ALA A 556 51.27 2.35 12.44
N ALA A 557 51.95 2.36 11.29
CA ALA A 557 52.52 1.20 10.64
C ALA A 557 53.65 0.59 11.49
N PHE A 558 53.75 -0.73 11.51
CA PHE A 558 55.04 -1.42 11.61
C PHE A 558 54.96 -2.82 10.97
N ASP A 559 55.75 -3.00 9.92
CA ASP A 559 56.15 -4.29 9.35
C ASP A 559 57.05 -5.05 10.34
N THR A 560 56.89 -6.37 10.42
CA THR A 560 58.04 -7.28 10.31
C THR A 560 57.60 -8.73 10.08
N SER A 561 58.03 -9.26 8.95
CA SER A 561 58.12 -10.68 8.59
C SER A 561 59.22 -11.40 9.38
N VAL A 562 58.99 -12.60 9.91
CA VAL A 562 60.00 -13.67 10.02
C VAL A 562 59.33 -15.06 9.95
N THR A 563 59.87 -15.88 9.07
CA THR A 563 59.65 -17.31 8.79
C THR A 563 60.23 -18.27 9.85
N ALA A 564 59.55 -19.40 10.11
CA ALA A 564 60.11 -20.76 10.32
C ALA A 564 58.98 -21.70 10.82
N GLU A 565 58.49 -22.67 10.04
CA GLU A 565 58.98 -24.05 9.87
C GLU A 565 58.86 -25.00 11.10
N VAL A 566 58.21 -26.15 10.83
CA VAL A 566 58.36 -27.49 11.44
C VAL A 566 57.78 -27.75 12.84
N GLY A 567 56.90 -28.76 12.95
CA GLY A 567 56.56 -29.34 14.25
C GLY A 567 55.36 -30.28 14.30
N ARG A 568 55.49 -31.44 13.65
CA ARG A 568 54.63 -32.64 13.76
C ARG A 568 54.59 -33.19 15.20
N ASN A 569 53.42 -33.56 15.74
CA ASN A 569 53.12 -34.90 16.26
C ASN A 569 51.81 -35.00 17.07
N ASP A 570 51.14 -36.12 16.80
CA ASP A 570 50.01 -36.73 17.48
C ASP A 570 50.29 -37.11 18.94
N SER A 571 49.23 -37.18 19.75
CA SER A 571 48.85 -38.23 20.74
C SER A 571 47.85 -37.61 21.73
N GLU A 572 46.56 -37.94 21.70
CA GLU A 572 45.95 -39.17 22.23
C GLU A 572 46.37 -39.45 23.68
N TYR A 573 45.53 -39.12 24.67
CA TYR A 573 45.12 -40.03 25.75
C TYR A 573 44.00 -39.43 26.63
N HIS A 574 43.08 -40.32 26.98
CA HIS A 574 41.79 -40.09 27.63
C HIS A 574 41.91 -40.32 29.17
N PRO A 575 40.82 -40.32 29.97
CA PRO A 575 40.65 -39.51 31.18
C PRO A 575 40.72 -40.32 32.49
N SER A 576 40.70 -39.68 33.67
CA SER A 576 39.96 -40.19 34.85
C SER A 576 39.98 -39.28 36.10
N HIS A 577 38.76 -39.04 36.61
CA HIS A 577 38.31 -39.15 38.01
C HIS A 577 39.17 -38.62 39.19
N ARG A 578 38.63 -37.64 39.94
CA ARG A 578 38.12 -37.81 41.34
C ARG A 578 37.85 -36.46 42.04
N SER A 579 36.59 -36.25 42.44
CA SER A 579 36.19 -35.54 43.68
C SER A 579 36.48 -36.45 44.90
N PRO A 580 36.59 -35.99 46.18
CA PRO A 580 35.70 -35.00 46.84
C PRO A 580 36.28 -34.05 47.95
N VAL A 581 35.59 -32.89 48.12
CA VAL A 581 35.05 -32.21 49.34
C VAL A 581 35.58 -32.71 50.73
N PRO A 582 35.93 -31.86 51.74
CA PRO A 582 34.95 -31.02 52.46
C PRO A 582 35.34 -29.74 53.27
N ARG A 583 34.29 -28.93 53.53
CA ARG A 583 33.92 -28.14 54.75
C ARG A 583 34.65 -26.84 55.18
N GLY A 584 33.81 -25.84 55.55
CA GLY A 584 34.04 -24.82 56.60
C GLY A 584 33.50 -23.42 56.22
N LEU A 585 32.28 -23.02 56.62
CA LEU A 585 31.85 -22.33 57.86
C LEU A 585 32.00 -20.78 57.87
N ASN A 586 30.83 -20.11 57.86
CA ASN A 586 30.36 -18.91 58.56
C ASN A 586 31.30 -17.72 58.85
N SER A 587 30.88 -16.49 58.49
CA SER A 587 30.67 -15.38 59.46
C SER A 587 30.00 -14.16 58.82
N SER A 588 29.04 -13.61 59.54
CA SER A 588 28.24 -12.40 59.33
C SER A 588 28.81 -11.16 60.03
N ALA A 589 28.47 -9.97 59.51
CA ALA A 589 28.11 -8.71 60.22
C ALA A 589 28.94 -7.42 59.87
N PRO A 590 28.32 -6.21 59.98
CA PRO A 590 28.67 -4.97 59.24
C PRO A 590 29.08 -3.79 60.17
N PRO A 591 28.79 -2.50 59.86
CA PRO A 591 29.61 -1.48 59.16
C PRO A 591 30.08 -0.32 60.10
N PRO A 592 30.64 0.79 59.57
CA PRO A 592 30.04 2.09 59.93
C PRO A 592 30.07 3.21 58.86
N VAL A 593 29.40 4.29 59.24
CA VAL A 593 28.89 5.49 58.56
C VAL A 593 29.87 6.68 58.66
N LEU A 594 29.89 7.61 57.68
CA LEU A 594 29.72 9.10 57.81
C LEU A 594 30.34 9.94 56.67
N LEU A 595 29.51 10.87 56.19
CA LEU A 595 29.69 12.06 55.31
C LEU A 595 30.54 13.19 55.97
N PRO A 596 30.69 14.45 55.46
CA PRO A 596 30.50 15.08 54.11
C PRO A 596 31.59 16.12 53.68
N ARG A 597 31.39 16.75 52.48
CA ARG A 597 31.38 18.22 52.17
C ARG A 597 32.48 18.88 51.28
N LEU A 598 31.97 19.82 50.44
CA LEU A 598 32.53 21.06 49.81
C LEU A 598 33.37 20.92 48.52
N LEU A 599 33.06 21.45 47.32
CA LEU A 599 32.71 22.80 46.76
C LEU A 599 33.91 23.72 46.37
N ILE A 600 33.99 23.98 45.05
CA ILE A 600 34.53 25.14 44.24
C ILE A 600 36.06 25.44 44.18
N PRO A 601 36.59 26.23 43.20
CA PRO A 601 36.47 26.21 41.72
C PRO A 601 37.80 26.56 40.95
N ASP A 602 37.67 26.71 39.63
CA ASP A 602 38.29 27.75 38.77
C ASP A 602 39.65 27.53 38.08
N SER A 603 39.57 27.61 36.74
CA SER A 603 40.25 28.59 35.88
C SER A 603 41.50 28.21 35.06
N GLN A 604 41.54 28.89 33.90
CA GLN A 604 42.65 29.20 32.99
C GLN A 604 42.96 28.19 31.87
N ALA A 605 43.29 28.60 30.64
CA ALA A 605 43.25 29.88 29.92
C ALA A 605 43.80 29.63 28.49
N ASN A 606 43.38 30.47 27.53
CA ASN A 606 44.16 30.97 26.38
C ASN A 606 44.56 29.95 25.28
N ARG A 607 44.71 30.28 23.98
CA ARG A 607 44.61 31.50 23.16
C ARG A 607 44.81 31.07 21.68
N ILE A 608 44.06 31.69 20.76
CA ILE A 608 44.50 32.33 19.49
C ILE A 608 45.36 31.51 18.48
N SER A 609 44.86 31.32 17.25
CA SER A 609 45.37 32.08 16.08
C SER A 609 44.45 32.03 14.85
N THR A 610 44.05 33.24 14.45
CA THR A 610 43.55 33.67 13.15
C THR A 610 44.58 33.46 12.02
N HIS A 611 44.14 32.97 10.85
CA HIS A 611 44.71 33.36 9.55
C HIS A 611 43.61 33.56 8.50
N THR A 612 43.66 34.73 7.90
CA THR A 612 42.80 35.32 6.86
C THR A 612 43.23 34.83 5.48
N VAL A 613 42.32 34.48 4.55
CA VAL A 613 42.40 34.81 3.09
C VAL A 613 41.03 34.61 2.40
N LYS A 614 40.50 35.74 1.90
CA LYS A 614 39.72 36.05 0.68
C LYS A 614 38.60 35.14 0.16
N THR A 615 37.41 35.74 0.23
CA THR A 615 36.20 35.62 -0.59
C THR A 615 36.43 35.62 -2.11
N LEU A 616 35.76 34.71 -2.81
CA LEU A 616 35.24 34.86 -4.17
C LEU A 616 33.91 34.08 -4.28
N THR A 617 32.99 34.65 -5.05
CA THR A 617 31.54 34.53 -5.00
C THR A 617 30.95 33.45 -5.93
N THR A 618 29.67 33.10 -5.69
CA THR A 618 28.70 32.38 -6.57
C THR A 618 29.04 30.91 -6.86
N SER A 619 28.16 29.90 -6.87
CA SER A 619 26.68 29.80 -7.00
C SER A 619 26.18 28.43 -6.46
N GLU A 620 24.94 28.35 -6.00
CA GLU A 620 24.27 27.14 -5.47
C GLU A 620 24.02 26.05 -6.54
N SER A 621 24.30 24.77 -6.21
CA SER A 621 23.68 23.60 -6.86
C SER A 621 23.78 22.32 -6.00
N SER A 622 22.65 21.63 -5.84
CA SER A 622 22.38 20.40 -5.06
C SER A 622 23.16 19.14 -5.49
N PRO A 623 23.29 18.10 -4.63
CA PRO A 623 24.13 16.92 -4.89
C PRO A 623 23.45 15.79 -5.67
N THR A 624 24.26 15.04 -6.43
CA THR A 624 23.95 13.98 -7.40
C THR A 624 24.32 12.55 -6.93
N PHE A 625 23.49 11.57 -7.34
CA PHE A 625 23.66 10.14 -7.76
C PHE A 625 24.81 9.21 -7.27
N THR A 626 25.76 9.64 -6.42
CA THR A 626 26.89 8.78 -5.99
C THR A 626 26.54 7.73 -4.92
N GLU A 627 25.30 7.73 -4.40
CA GLU A 627 24.88 6.93 -3.25
C GLU A 627 24.48 5.47 -3.61
N PHE A 628 24.13 5.19 -4.87
CA PHE A 628 23.68 3.86 -5.29
C PHE A 628 24.82 2.85 -5.56
N ALA A 629 26.05 3.31 -5.77
CA ALA A 629 27.18 2.43 -6.05
C ALA A 629 27.70 1.67 -4.81
N HIS A 630 27.44 2.19 -3.60
CA HIS A 630 27.96 1.60 -2.35
C HIS A 630 27.09 0.46 -1.78
N ILE A 631 25.86 0.26 -2.26
CA ILE A 631 24.95 -0.79 -1.77
C ILE A 631 25.17 -2.13 -2.48
N ALA A 632 25.75 -2.13 -3.68
CA ALA A 632 25.89 -3.35 -4.49
C ALA A 632 27.05 -4.28 -4.06
N SER A 633 27.94 -3.85 -3.16
CA SER A 633 29.15 -4.61 -2.78
C SER A 633 29.01 -5.52 -1.55
N SER A 634 27.80 -5.69 -0.98
CA SER A 634 27.63 -6.35 0.34
C SER A 634 26.95 -7.73 0.33
N PHE A 635 26.93 -8.48 -0.79
CA PHE A 635 26.29 -9.81 -0.84
C PHE A 635 27.29 -10.98 -0.77
N PRO A 636 27.03 -12.02 0.06
CA PRO A 636 27.90 -13.20 0.18
C PRO A 636 27.73 -14.21 -0.97
N GLN A 637 28.81 -14.91 -1.32
CA GLN A 637 28.89 -15.91 -2.40
C GLN A 637 28.19 -17.25 -2.05
N PRO A 638 27.53 -17.94 -3.02
CA PRO A 638 26.95 -19.26 -2.82
C PRO A 638 27.91 -20.43 -3.19
N PRO A 639 27.69 -21.65 -2.64
CA PRO A 639 28.62 -22.79 -2.71
C PRO A 639 28.50 -23.69 -3.96
N ASP A 640 29.61 -24.39 -4.22
CA ASP A 640 29.92 -25.28 -5.34
C ASP A 640 29.37 -26.72 -5.17
N HIS A 641 28.13 -27.02 -5.59
CA HIS A 641 27.77 -28.30 -6.27
C HIS A 641 26.25 -28.47 -6.43
N ILE A 642 25.82 -28.93 -7.61
CA ILE A 642 24.45 -29.40 -7.90
C ILE A 642 24.55 -30.82 -8.51
N PRO A 643 23.92 -31.87 -7.95
CA PRO A 643 23.71 -33.14 -8.64
C PRO A 643 22.32 -33.22 -9.32
N SER A 644 22.30 -33.92 -10.46
CA SER A 644 21.16 -34.09 -11.39
C SER A 644 19.99 -34.93 -10.84
N PRO A 645 18.75 -34.74 -11.38
CA PRO A 645 17.56 -35.45 -10.89
C PRO A 645 17.34 -36.83 -11.54
N LEU A 646 16.84 -37.76 -10.72
CA LEU A 646 16.38 -39.12 -11.09
C LEU A 646 14.86 -39.13 -11.34
N ASN A 647 14.47 -39.78 -12.44
CA ASN A 647 13.09 -40.04 -12.85
C ASN A 647 12.36 -40.98 -11.88
N LEU A 648 11.12 -40.66 -11.50
CA LEU A 648 10.18 -41.63 -10.92
C LEU A 648 8.78 -41.51 -11.53
N ARG A 649 8.32 -42.70 -11.96
CA ARG A 649 7.15 -43.07 -12.74
C ARG A 649 5.95 -43.29 -11.82
N ALA A 650 4.78 -42.74 -12.15
CA ALA A 650 3.54 -42.92 -11.40
C ALA A 650 2.61 -43.95 -12.07
N GLU A 651 2.07 -44.85 -11.25
CA GLU A 651 1.01 -45.84 -11.56
C GLU A 651 -0.30 -45.40 -10.86
N PRO A 652 -1.49 -45.51 -11.48
CA PRO A 652 -2.75 -45.14 -10.84
C PRO A 652 -3.52 -46.36 -10.33
N SER A 653 -3.90 -46.34 -9.04
CA SER A 653 -4.83 -47.32 -8.46
C SER A 653 -6.27 -46.79 -8.45
N ARG A 654 -7.18 -47.59 -9.03
CA ARG A 654 -8.64 -47.47 -8.95
C ARG A 654 -9.15 -48.00 -7.60
N LEU A 655 -10.17 -47.37 -7.03
CA LEU A 655 -11.06 -48.01 -6.05
C LEU A 655 -12.52 -47.66 -6.33
N ALA A 656 -13.34 -48.70 -6.25
CA ALA A 656 -14.77 -48.74 -6.49
C ALA A 656 -15.52 -48.95 -5.16
N LEU A 657 -16.68 -48.32 -5.00
CA LEU A 657 -17.74 -48.65 -4.05
C LEU A 657 -19.05 -48.14 -4.68
N GLY A 658 -20.16 -48.86 -4.79
CA GLY A 658 -20.68 -49.93 -3.94
C GLY A 658 -22.01 -49.41 -3.36
N ALA A 659 -23.12 -49.74 -4.02
CA ALA A 659 -24.49 -49.35 -3.65
C ALA A 659 -25.10 -50.35 -2.67
N GLU A 660 -25.90 -49.90 -1.69
CA GLU A 660 -27.07 -50.61 -1.17
C GLU A 660 -28.05 -49.69 -0.40
N LEU A 661 -29.32 -50.07 -0.46
CA LEU A 661 -30.55 -49.38 -0.06
C LEU A 661 -30.92 -49.53 1.43
N SER A 662 -31.81 -48.63 1.90
CA SER A 662 -33.06 -48.85 2.69
C SER A 662 -33.32 -47.67 3.63
N SER A 663 -34.50 -47.31 4.16
CA SER A 663 -35.92 -47.32 3.76
C SER A 663 -36.71 -46.65 4.92
N PHE A 664 -37.67 -45.75 4.60
CA PHE A 664 -38.83 -45.27 5.42
C PHE A 664 -38.64 -44.43 6.72
N PRO A 665 -39.67 -43.71 7.26
CA PRO A 665 -40.83 -43.03 6.64
C PRO A 665 -41.14 -41.61 7.19
N SER A 666 -42.01 -40.89 6.44
CA SER A 666 -42.99 -39.84 6.80
C SER A 666 -42.96 -39.12 8.19
N ASN A 667 -42.98 -37.78 8.19
CA ASN A 667 -44.10 -37.06 8.82
C ASN A 667 -44.31 -35.61 8.34
N SER A 668 -45.58 -35.24 8.38
CA SER A 668 -46.31 -34.06 7.92
C SER A 668 -45.89 -32.68 8.48
N ARG A 669 -46.08 -31.61 7.66
CA ARG A 669 -47.03 -30.51 7.95
C ARG A 669 -47.24 -29.57 6.75
N GLN A 670 -48.51 -29.38 6.45
CA GLN A 670 -49.08 -28.50 5.43
C GLN A 670 -49.07 -27.03 5.88
N LEU A 671 -48.88 -26.09 4.94
CA LEU A 671 -49.77 -24.92 4.85
C LEU A 671 -49.74 -24.30 3.43
N SER A 672 -50.84 -24.53 2.73
CA SER A 672 -51.52 -23.75 1.69
C SER A 672 -50.74 -22.71 0.87
N THR A 673 -50.57 -22.97 -0.42
CA THR A 673 -50.38 -21.92 -1.44
C THR A 673 -51.37 -22.13 -2.58
N VAL A 674 -51.96 -21.01 -2.99
CA VAL A 674 -53.04 -20.84 -3.97
C VAL A 674 -52.67 -21.40 -5.33
N THR A 675 -53.55 -22.26 -5.85
CA THR A 675 -53.46 -22.88 -7.18
C THR A 675 -54.01 -21.95 -8.26
N SER A 676 -53.31 -21.84 -9.39
CA SER A 676 -53.87 -21.55 -10.71
C SER A 676 -53.17 -22.45 -11.74
N PRO A 677 -53.87 -22.98 -12.76
CA PRO A 677 -53.41 -24.16 -13.48
C PRO A 677 -52.67 -23.79 -14.78
N ILE A 678 -51.52 -24.39 -15.03
CA ILE A 678 -50.92 -24.47 -16.36
C ILE A 678 -50.53 -25.92 -16.64
N SER A 679 -50.98 -26.37 -17.81
CA SER A 679 -50.93 -27.71 -18.36
C SER A 679 -49.56 -28.36 -18.39
N GLN A 680 -49.58 -29.67 -18.17
CA GLN A 680 -48.51 -30.63 -18.45
C GLN A 680 -48.17 -30.66 -19.95
N SER A 681 -46.87 -30.66 -20.26
CA SER A 681 -46.32 -31.14 -21.52
C SER A 681 -44.92 -31.71 -21.27
N ASN A 682 -44.82 -33.04 -21.28
CA ASN A 682 -43.56 -33.79 -21.33
C ASN A 682 -42.84 -33.54 -22.66
N SER A 683 -41.52 -33.29 -22.63
CA SER A 683 -40.56 -33.81 -23.64
C SER A 683 -39.14 -33.23 -23.48
N ARG A 684 -38.19 -34.17 -23.32
CA ARG A 684 -36.79 -34.18 -23.77
C ARG A 684 -35.72 -33.34 -23.04
N SER A 685 -34.70 -34.09 -22.63
CA SER A 685 -33.35 -33.68 -22.27
C SER A 685 -32.59 -33.19 -23.52
N ASP A 686 -32.35 -31.88 -23.61
CA ASP A 686 -31.36 -31.30 -24.51
C ASP A 686 -30.01 -31.20 -23.79
N VAL A 687 -29.08 -32.06 -24.20
CA VAL A 687 -27.65 -31.88 -23.98
C VAL A 687 -27.16 -31.04 -25.15
N VAL A 688 -26.72 -29.81 -24.88
CA VAL A 688 -26.15 -28.93 -25.90
C VAL A 688 -24.73 -29.42 -26.20
N ASP A 689 -24.61 -30.18 -27.29
CA ASP A 689 -23.34 -30.57 -27.89
C ASP A 689 -22.80 -29.39 -28.71
N LEU A 690 -21.85 -28.64 -28.15
CA LEU A 690 -21.10 -27.56 -28.83
C LEU A 690 -19.94 -28.17 -29.64
N GLY A 691 -20.28 -29.05 -30.57
CA GLY A 691 -19.35 -29.71 -31.49
C GLY A 691 -19.57 -29.24 -32.92
N GLY A 692 -19.21 -27.98 -33.22
CA GLY A 692 -19.14 -27.48 -34.59
C GLY A 692 -17.91 -26.61 -34.74
N GLU A 693 -16.86 -27.12 -35.38
CA GLU A 693 -15.73 -26.29 -35.80
C GLU A 693 -16.26 -25.19 -36.72
N VAL A 694 -16.01 -23.94 -36.33
CA VAL A 694 -16.37 -22.78 -37.14
C VAL A 694 -15.50 -22.80 -38.40
N ASP A 695 -16.13 -22.98 -39.55
CA ASP A 695 -15.43 -23.01 -40.84
C ASP A 695 -14.96 -21.61 -41.24
N TYR A 696 -13.66 -21.37 -41.07
CA TYR A 696 -12.98 -20.13 -41.47
C TYR A 696 -12.43 -20.17 -42.90
N SER A 697 -12.75 -21.20 -43.70
CA SER A 697 -12.22 -21.36 -45.06
C SER A 697 -12.53 -20.20 -46.02
N GLY A 698 -13.49 -19.33 -45.68
CA GLY A 698 -13.85 -18.13 -46.43
C GLY A 698 -13.36 -16.80 -45.86
N VAL A 699 -12.70 -16.76 -44.69
CA VAL A 699 -12.33 -15.50 -44.03
C VAL A 699 -10.86 -15.16 -44.30
N GLN A 700 -10.61 -14.41 -45.38
CA GLN A 700 -9.29 -13.90 -45.71
C GLN A 700 -9.04 -12.56 -45.01
N TRP A 701 -8.43 -12.62 -43.82
CA TRP A 701 -7.98 -11.42 -43.13
C TRP A 701 -6.79 -10.79 -43.87
N PHE A 702 -6.82 -9.46 -44.07
CA PHE A 702 -5.70 -8.62 -44.55
C PHE A 702 -5.26 -8.75 -46.02
N GLN A 703 -6.11 -9.18 -46.97
CA GLN A 703 -5.75 -9.13 -48.39
C GLN A 703 -5.81 -7.73 -49.01
N ASP A 704 -6.69 -6.86 -48.55
CA ASP A 704 -6.78 -5.50 -49.09
C ASP A 704 -5.76 -4.59 -48.42
N ARG A 705 -4.74 -4.17 -49.19
CA ARG A 705 -3.87 -3.07 -48.79
C ARG A 705 -4.75 -1.86 -48.45
N PRO A 706 -4.53 -1.20 -47.29
CA PRO A 706 -5.24 0.03 -46.97
C PRO A 706 -5.17 1.00 -48.16
N PRO A 707 -6.29 1.63 -48.57
CA PRO A 707 -6.31 2.53 -49.71
C PRO A 707 -5.22 3.60 -49.52
N ARG A 708 -4.36 3.78 -50.53
CA ARG A 708 -3.30 4.79 -50.52
C ARG A 708 -3.95 6.14 -50.20
N ARG A 709 -3.45 6.81 -49.14
CA ARG A 709 -3.88 8.17 -48.81
C ARG A 709 -3.85 9.02 -50.09
N PRO A 710 -4.92 9.77 -50.40
CA PRO A 710 -4.90 10.68 -51.53
C PRO A 710 -3.71 11.65 -51.38
N PRO A 711 -3.06 12.04 -52.49
CA PRO A 711 -1.90 12.92 -52.45
C PRO A 711 -2.26 14.20 -51.70
N THR A 712 -1.48 14.51 -50.67
CA THR A 712 -1.63 15.73 -49.87
C THR A 712 -1.62 16.93 -50.82
N PRO A 713 -2.60 17.85 -50.74
CA PRO A 713 -2.58 19.07 -51.55
C PRO A 713 -1.26 19.83 -51.31
N PRO A 714 -0.72 20.51 -52.34
CA PRO A 714 0.56 21.20 -52.24
C PRO A 714 0.53 22.18 -51.06
N GLN A 715 1.33 21.85 -50.04
CA GLN A 715 1.56 22.70 -48.88
C GLN A 715 2.08 24.05 -49.38
N GLN A 716 1.36 25.13 -49.07
CA GLN A 716 1.89 26.49 -49.14
C GLN A 716 3.21 26.51 -48.35
N GLU A 717 4.27 27.04 -48.97
CA GLU A 717 5.59 27.24 -48.36
C GLU A 717 5.43 27.86 -46.97
N ALA A 718 5.65 27.04 -45.94
CA ALA A 718 5.73 27.52 -44.57
C ALA A 718 6.93 28.46 -44.46
N PRO A 719 6.83 29.55 -43.68
CA PRO A 719 7.96 30.43 -43.41
C PRO A 719 9.15 29.61 -42.88
N PRO A 720 10.40 30.00 -43.21
CA PRO A 720 11.59 29.22 -42.87
C PRO A 720 11.59 28.88 -41.38
N GLU A 721 11.49 27.59 -41.07
CA GLU A 721 11.49 27.07 -39.70
C GLU A 721 12.72 27.62 -38.98
N SER A 722 12.49 28.36 -37.90
CA SER A 722 13.57 28.83 -37.03
C SER A 722 14.36 27.62 -36.57
N GLN A 723 15.67 27.63 -36.86
CA GLN A 723 16.62 26.60 -36.46
C GLN A 723 16.35 26.14 -35.03
N TYR A 724 15.98 24.87 -34.86
CA TYR A 724 15.67 24.30 -33.55
C TYR A 724 16.93 24.29 -32.68
N HIS A 725 16.91 25.07 -31.61
CA HIS A 725 17.95 25.05 -30.58
C HIS A 725 17.42 24.25 -29.38
N PRO A 726 17.92 23.02 -29.12
CA PRO A 726 17.47 22.21 -28.00
C PRO A 726 17.75 22.92 -26.68
N SER A 727 16.87 22.74 -25.69
CA SER A 727 17.09 23.28 -24.35
C SER A 727 18.27 22.57 -23.66
N PRO A 728 18.99 23.23 -22.73
CA PRO A 728 20.08 22.60 -21.98
C PRO A 728 19.66 21.30 -21.27
N HIS A 729 18.42 21.24 -20.78
CA HIS A 729 17.87 20.05 -20.15
C HIS A 729 17.76 18.86 -21.13
N VAL A 730 17.35 19.10 -22.37
CA VAL A 730 17.29 18.06 -23.41
C VAL A 730 18.71 17.54 -23.72
N ILE A 731 19.70 18.42 -23.75
CA ILE A 731 21.11 18.03 -23.96
C ILE A 731 21.60 17.13 -22.82
N GLU A 732 21.36 17.53 -21.57
CA GLU A 732 21.74 16.76 -20.38
C GLU A 732 21.06 15.38 -20.35
N GLN A 733 19.77 15.33 -20.70
CA GLN A 733 19.01 14.09 -20.75
C GLN A 733 19.53 13.11 -21.82
N ASN A 734 19.85 13.60 -23.03
CA ASN A 734 20.47 12.77 -24.07
C ASN A 734 21.85 12.25 -23.63
N ASN A 735 22.67 13.09 -22.99
CA ASN A 735 23.98 12.69 -22.46
C ASN A 735 23.86 11.60 -21.37
N ALA A 736 22.86 11.71 -20.49
CA ALA A 736 22.59 10.70 -19.47
C ALA A 736 22.19 9.35 -20.09
N PHE A 737 21.33 9.36 -21.11
CA PHE A 737 20.98 8.15 -21.86
C PHE A 737 22.18 7.55 -22.59
N GLU A 738 23.02 8.37 -23.24
CA GLU A 738 24.23 7.89 -23.91
C GLU A 738 25.19 7.20 -22.93
N TYR A 739 25.39 7.79 -21.76
CA TYR A 739 26.20 7.17 -20.70
C TYR A 739 25.60 5.83 -20.25
N ALA A 740 24.32 5.81 -19.90
CA ALA A 740 23.63 4.59 -19.45
C ALA A 740 23.67 3.47 -20.52
N LEU A 741 23.44 3.81 -21.78
CA LEU A 741 23.49 2.89 -22.91
C LEU A 741 24.90 2.34 -23.14
N SER A 742 25.94 3.18 -23.02
CA SER A 742 27.33 2.73 -23.17
C SER A 742 27.77 1.78 -22.05
N ALA A 743 27.24 1.95 -20.83
CA ALA A 743 27.54 1.08 -19.70
C ALA A 743 26.72 -0.23 -19.71
N ALA A 744 25.53 -0.22 -20.32
CA ALA A 744 24.54 -1.30 -20.24
C ALA A 744 25.11 -2.72 -20.53
N PRO A 745 25.88 -2.95 -21.61
CA PRO A 745 26.42 -4.29 -21.90
C PRO A 745 27.40 -4.78 -20.83
N SER A 746 28.23 -3.89 -20.30
CA SER A 746 29.19 -4.22 -19.24
C SER A 746 28.50 -4.57 -17.92
N VAL A 747 27.44 -3.81 -17.58
CA VAL A 747 26.63 -4.06 -16.38
C VAL A 747 25.86 -5.37 -16.50
N LEU A 748 25.25 -5.64 -17.66
CA LEU A 748 24.59 -6.92 -17.93
C LEU A 748 25.56 -8.09 -17.74
N TYR A 749 26.75 -7.99 -18.35
CA TYR A 749 27.75 -9.05 -18.24
C TYR A 749 28.27 -9.23 -16.82
N GLN A 750 28.43 -8.15 -16.06
CA GLN A 750 28.81 -8.20 -14.65
C GLN A 750 27.71 -8.86 -13.79
N ARG A 751 26.44 -8.49 -13.98
CA ARG A 751 25.29 -9.10 -13.28
C ARG A 751 25.15 -10.58 -13.62
N TYR A 752 25.36 -10.94 -14.89
CA TYR A 752 25.41 -12.32 -15.34
C TYR A 752 26.55 -13.09 -14.64
N LYS A 753 27.75 -12.53 -14.56
CA LYS A 753 28.87 -13.17 -13.82
C LYS A 753 28.58 -13.33 -12.32
N GLN A 754 27.93 -12.36 -11.70
CA GLN A 754 27.66 -12.36 -10.26
C GLN A 754 26.50 -13.27 -9.86
N TYR A 755 25.41 -13.27 -10.64
CA TYR A 755 24.13 -13.88 -10.26
C TYR A 755 23.60 -14.89 -11.29
N GLY A 756 24.39 -15.22 -12.32
CA GLY A 756 23.99 -16.11 -13.40
C GLY A 756 22.74 -15.59 -14.13
N GLN A 757 21.78 -16.49 -14.33
CA GLN A 757 20.56 -16.22 -15.10
C GLN A 757 19.60 -15.26 -14.39
N LEU A 758 19.57 -15.26 -13.05
CA LEU A 758 18.77 -14.32 -12.26
C LEU A 758 19.29 -12.88 -12.41
N GLY A 759 20.61 -12.72 -12.54
CA GLY A 759 21.22 -11.42 -12.83
C GLY A 759 20.77 -10.83 -14.17
N VAL A 760 20.66 -11.69 -15.19
CA VAL A 760 20.13 -11.29 -16.51
C VAL A 760 18.67 -10.87 -16.40
N LEU A 761 17.85 -11.62 -15.65
CA LEU A 761 16.41 -11.33 -15.50
C LEU A 761 16.16 -10.01 -14.75
N GLY A 762 16.85 -9.78 -13.64
CA GLY A 762 16.76 -8.51 -12.91
C GLY A 762 17.27 -7.31 -13.72
N TRP A 763 18.33 -7.50 -14.50
CA TRP A 763 18.81 -6.46 -15.41
C TRP A 763 17.81 -6.15 -16.53
N CYS A 764 17.09 -7.15 -17.04
CA CYS A 764 16.06 -6.94 -18.07
C CYS A 764 14.92 -6.01 -17.60
N SER A 765 14.56 -6.02 -16.32
CA SER A 765 13.57 -5.06 -15.79
C SER A 765 14.09 -3.63 -15.78
N GLU A 766 15.33 -3.41 -15.34
CA GLU A 766 15.98 -2.08 -15.36
C GLU A 766 16.14 -1.57 -16.81
N PHE A 767 16.54 -2.45 -17.72
CA PHE A 767 16.69 -2.11 -19.14
C PHE A 767 15.35 -1.76 -19.80
N SER A 768 14.23 -2.38 -19.37
CA SER A 768 12.90 -2.02 -19.85
C SER A 768 12.51 -0.59 -19.48
N GLU A 769 12.87 -0.12 -18.27
CA GLU A 769 12.63 1.26 -17.86
C GLU A 769 13.45 2.26 -18.70
N LEU A 770 14.70 1.93 -19.00
CA LEU A 770 15.55 2.71 -19.90
C LEU A 770 14.94 2.83 -21.30
N ILE A 771 14.37 1.74 -21.83
CA ILE A 771 13.67 1.71 -23.13
C ILE A 771 12.46 2.66 -23.12
N ASP A 772 11.67 2.66 -22.05
CA ASP A 772 10.48 3.50 -21.96
C ASP A 772 10.86 5.00 -21.85
N GLY A 773 11.94 5.34 -21.15
CA GLY A 773 12.50 6.69 -21.13
C GLY A 773 13.02 7.16 -22.50
N LEU A 774 13.70 6.28 -23.25
CA LEU A 774 14.12 6.59 -24.63
C LEU A 774 12.93 6.80 -25.56
N LYS A 775 11.84 6.06 -25.37
CA LYS A 775 10.62 6.23 -26.17
C LYS A 775 9.98 7.59 -25.95
N GLU A 776 9.84 8.00 -24.70
CA GLU A 776 9.31 9.31 -24.35
C GLU A 776 10.15 10.43 -24.98
N LEU A 777 11.47 10.35 -24.88
CA LEU A 777 12.39 11.31 -25.49
C LEU A 777 12.25 11.38 -27.02
N GLY A 778 12.10 10.22 -27.68
CA GLY A 778 11.91 10.14 -29.12
C GLY A 778 10.54 10.65 -29.58
N PHE A 779 9.46 10.33 -28.86
CA PHE A 779 8.12 10.85 -29.16
C PHE A 779 8.01 12.37 -28.97
N ALA A 780 8.79 12.94 -28.04
CA ALA A 780 8.89 14.38 -27.87
C ALA A 780 9.69 15.10 -28.98
N GLY A 781 10.31 14.35 -29.91
CA GLY A 781 11.18 14.92 -30.96
C GLY A 781 12.53 15.43 -30.42
N ASN A 782 12.88 15.04 -29.20
CA ASN A 782 14.05 15.55 -28.47
C ASN A 782 15.24 14.56 -28.47
N MET A 783 15.13 13.42 -29.15
CA MET A 783 16.21 12.43 -29.22
C MET A 783 17.27 12.83 -30.25
N PHE A 784 18.53 12.85 -29.83
CA PHE A 784 19.65 13.12 -30.73
C PHE A 784 20.02 11.91 -31.58
N VAL A 785 20.57 12.18 -32.76
CA VAL A 785 21.06 11.13 -33.67
C VAL A 785 22.19 10.31 -33.03
N THR A 786 23.02 10.94 -32.20
CA THR A 786 24.07 10.28 -31.41
C THR A 786 23.47 9.30 -30.42
N THR A 787 22.44 9.69 -29.67
CA THR A 787 21.75 8.84 -28.70
C THR A 787 21.06 7.66 -29.37
N ARG A 788 20.38 7.89 -30.50
CA ARG A 788 19.79 6.83 -31.34
C ARG A 788 20.85 5.83 -31.82
N SER A 789 21.99 6.34 -32.30
CA SER A 789 23.10 5.51 -32.82
C SER A 789 23.75 4.69 -31.71
N GLN A 790 23.97 5.30 -30.54
CA GLN A 790 24.50 4.60 -29.36
C GLN A 790 23.54 3.52 -28.89
N ALA A 791 22.23 3.76 -28.88
CA ALA A 791 21.25 2.76 -28.50
C ALA A 791 21.23 1.55 -29.44
N LEU A 792 21.33 1.78 -30.77
CA LEU A 792 21.45 0.69 -31.76
C LEU A 792 22.74 -0.11 -31.56
N LYS A 793 23.87 0.57 -31.33
CA LYS A 793 25.16 -0.05 -31.01
C LYS A 793 25.09 -0.90 -29.75
N THR A 794 24.50 -0.38 -28.67
CA THR A 794 24.29 -1.12 -27.41
C THR A 794 23.47 -2.39 -27.63
N CYS A 795 22.42 -2.35 -28.46
CA CYS A 795 21.65 -3.53 -28.83
C CYS A 795 22.51 -4.59 -29.56
N GLU A 796 23.41 -4.18 -30.45
CA GLU A 796 24.36 -5.08 -31.12
C GLU A 796 25.34 -5.71 -30.13
N GLU A 797 25.89 -4.91 -29.23
CA GLU A 797 26.83 -5.38 -28.21
C GLU A 797 26.18 -6.38 -27.25
N ILE A 798 24.94 -6.13 -26.78
CA ILE A 798 24.20 -7.06 -25.92
C ILE A 798 23.99 -8.42 -26.60
N LEU A 799 23.64 -8.44 -27.89
CA LEU A 799 23.43 -9.68 -28.64
C LEU A 799 24.74 -10.44 -28.93
N GLN A 800 25.87 -9.74 -28.96
CA GLN A 800 27.19 -10.34 -29.13
C GLN A 800 27.77 -10.90 -27.82
N LEU A 801 27.16 -10.59 -26.66
CA LEU A 801 27.61 -11.14 -25.39
C LEU A 801 27.41 -12.65 -25.35
N LYS A 802 28.53 -13.38 -25.31
CA LYS A 802 28.53 -14.83 -25.11
C LYS A 802 28.19 -15.15 -23.65
N MET A 803 26.91 -15.40 -23.39
CA MET A 803 26.39 -15.87 -22.09
C MET A 803 26.09 -17.37 -22.18
N GLU A 804 27.14 -18.18 -22.36
CA GLU A 804 27.05 -19.62 -22.67
C GLU A 804 26.34 -20.45 -21.58
N ASP A 805 26.32 -19.97 -20.33
CA ASP A 805 25.68 -20.68 -19.20
C ASP A 805 24.19 -20.35 -18.98
N VAL A 806 23.56 -19.54 -19.84
CA VAL A 806 22.12 -19.27 -19.77
C VAL A 806 21.35 -20.43 -20.38
N LYS A 807 21.21 -21.51 -19.60
CA LYS A 807 20.50 -22.75 -19.95
C LYS A 807 18.98 -22.56 -20.09
N MET A 808 18.37 -21.60 -19.38
CA MET A 808 16.94 -21.33 -19.53
C MET A 808 16.68 -20.48 -20.77
N GLN A 809 16.21 -21.13 -21.84
CA GLN A 809 15.83 -20.48 -23.10
C GLN A 809 14.82 -19.34 -22.91
N LEU A 810 13.94 -19.44 -21.91
CA LEU A 810 12.96 -18.39 -21.61
C LEU A 810 13.62 -17.05 -21.26
N ILE A 811 14.75 -17.08 -20.52
CA ILE A 811 15.47 -15.86 -20.13
C ILE A 811 16.16 -15.25 -21.34
N THR A 812 16.77 -16.07 -22.19
CA THR A 812 17.37 -15.61 -23.45
C THR A 812 16.32 -15.03 -24.39
N MET A 813 15.14 -15.67 -24.50
CA MET A 813 14.00 -15.14 -25.26
C MET A 813 13.52 -13.81 -24.67
N PHE A 814 13.45 -13.68 -23.35
CA PHE A 814 13.04 -12.43 -22.70
C PHE A 814 14.03 -11.30 -22.95
N LEU A 815 15.33 -11.53 -22.77
CA LEU A 815 16.38 -10.55 -23.09
C LEU A 815 16.30 -10.09 -24.55
N ASN A 816 16.22 -11.04 -25.49
CA ASN A 816 16.12 -10.73 -26.92
C ASN A 816 14.82 -9.99 -27.27
N SER A 817 13.73 -10.26 -26.53
CA SER A 817 12.48 -9.51 -26.69
C SER A 817 12.63 -8.03 -26.29
N GLN A 818 13.41 -7.72 -25.25
CA GLN A 818 13.68 -6.33 -24.85
C GLN A 818 14.56 -5.62 -25.89
N VAL A 819 15.61 -6.28 -26.36
CA VAL A 819 16.46 -5.75 -27.44
C VAL A 819 15.67 -5.50 -28.72
N ALA A 820 14.83 -6.45 -29.13
CA ALA A 820 13.96 -6.30 -30.30
C ALA A 820 12.94 -5.17 -30.12
N ARG A 821 12.38 -5.00 -28.92
CA ARG A 821 11.46 -3.91 -28.57
C ARG A 821 12.12 -2.54 -28.74
N LEU A 822 13.38 -2.39 -28.32
CA LEU A 822 14.13 -1.16 -28.51
C LEU A 822 14.49 -0.93 -29.99
N ARG A 823 15.01 -1.94 -30.69
CA ARG A 823 15.37 -1.82 -32.12
C ARG A 823 14.20 -1.46 -33.01
N ARG A 824 13.03 -2.05 -32.81
CA ARG A 824 11.81 -1.70 -33.57
C ARG A 824 11.37 -0.26 -33.37
N PHE A 825 11.63 0.30 -32.19
CA PHE A 825 11.35 1.70 -31.92
C PHE A 825 12.37 2.62 -32.62
N LEU A 826 13.66 2.26 -32.57
CA LEU A 826 14.74 3.06 -33.15
C LEU A 826 14.84 2.93 -34.66
N ASP A 827 14.39 1.84 -35.27
CA ASP A 827 14.50 1.56 -36.69
C ASP A 827 13.31 0.71 -37.17
N ALA A 828 12.17 1.37 -37.36
CA ALA A 828 10.89 0.73 -37.69
C ALA A 828 10.87 0.09 -39.09
N ASP A 829 11.74 0.55 -40.00
CA ASP A 829 11.77 0.09 -41.39
C ASP A 829 12.59 -1.20 -41.56
N ARG A 830 13.47 -1.51 -40.60
CA ARG A 830 14.33 -2.69 -40.64
C ARG A 830 13.67 -3.87 -39.93
N VAL A 831 13.55 -5.00 -40.63
CA VAL A 831 13.10 -6.26 -40.04
C VAL A 831 14.27 -6.93 -39.35
N TRP A 832 14.13 -7.17 -38.04
CA TRP A 832 15.15 -7.79 -37.19
C TRP A 832 14.79 -9.23 -36.87
N ASN A 833 15.68 -10.17 -37.17
CA ASN A 833 15.54 -11.60 -36.89
C ASN A 833 16.50 -12.00 -35.75
N ASP A 834 16.37 -11.32 -34.61
CA ASP A 834 17.30 -11.47 -33.48
C ASP A 834 16.85 -12.54 -32.46
N TYR A 835 15.74 -13.23 -32.72
CA TYR A 835 15.28 -14.31 -31.86
C TYR A 835 16.19 -15.53 -32.02
N PRO A 836 16.65 -16.13 -30.91
CA PRO A 836 17.43 -17.35 -30.98
C PRO A 836 16.50 -18.47 -31.45
N ASP A 837 16.99 -19.36 -32.31
CA ASP A 837 16.23 -20.53 -32.71
C ASP A 837 15.92 -21.37 -31.47
N PRO A 838 14.64 -21.58 -31.13
CA PRO A 838 14.27 -22.29 -29.92
C PRO A 838 14.67 -23.77 -30.05
N GLN A 839 15.71 -24.18 -29.33
CA GLN A 839 16.10 -25.58 -29.23
C GLN A 839 15.30 -26.27 -28.12
N PHE A 840 13.97 -26.31 -28.22
CA PHE A 840 13.21 -27.14 -27.29
C PHE A 840 13.55 -28.61 -27.56
N PRO A 841 13.80 -29.44 -26.53
CA PRO A 841 13.91 -30.87 -26.73
C PRO A 841 12.55 -31.41 -27.21
N LEU A 842 12.39 -31.49 -28.53
CA LEU A 842 11.17 -31.94 -29.20
C LEU A 842 11.09 -33.47 -29.33
N GLU A 843 12.01 -34.22 -28.71
CA GLU A 843 11.91 -35.67 -28.66
C GLU A 843 11.15 -36.10 -27.39
N PRO A 844 9.86 -36.46 -27.46
CA PRO A 844 9.25 -37.29 -26.42
C PRO A 844 10.03 -38.61 -26.40
N GLY A 845 10.61 -38.94 -25.24
CA GLY A 845 11.55 -40.04 -25.08
C GLY A 845 11.12 -41.33 -25.76
N LYS A 846 12.05 -41.93 -26.51
CA LYS A 846 12.06 -43.37 -26.78
C LYS A 846 12.36 -44.15 -25.51
#